data_AF-A0A940X7R4-F1
#
_entry.id   AF-A0A940X7R4-F1
#
_cell.length_a   1.000
_cell.length_b   1.000
_cell.length_c   1.000
_cell.angle_alpha   90.00
_cell.angle_beta   90.00
_cell.angle_gamma   90.00
#
_symmetry.space_group_name_H-M   'P 1'
#
loop_
_entity.id
_entity.type
_entity.pdbx_description
1 polymer ?
#
loop_
_entity_poly.entity_id
_entity_poly.type
_entity_poly.pdbx_seq_one_letter_code
_entity_poly.pdbx_strand_id
1 'polypeptide(L)'
;MSATCHFFTDSWGFTQSPTQSFGPVNNSEFNLTSKFSVTTTQKAYSICKGVVLVQPQAGNTDKVNVILRPYKQPFPGLNIKYFIYRGLQKSDFFTLDTDPFINTTNDSASDFITKINADFNAFHSGRKAEDGVTELPTPPFIAKYIGYDESITDVTIPLADFFFKESEFVAADNTFDEKDDFELPMIDMGKTLGNFAQGECGIDVVLNYGDYKHNFDNSEFAFNLEYARKAEAKIILSGTDVNKKLLREQSTQFIDIAAFYGLFVPSESVGITTSGTQTVKKGSEIYDAIISKFATKNNCYVYIQSDCTRSYDFYGNYKINETGAHNLKTGLLEDAVTKIVPMTETQYGTFDWPVLVNTQQQATSVTTNNLYLQLSTDNNNNTALYGQIGKIANAQKGNFINADGLRLPPNKEGNYQKLTATIQLTAPAAAGKNIATLSILLYQGKVNNYTTGTTQDENGDLVILYGQANFFDDVFSLIDAQPLLKLSDDSRFSKMTSEKLNLINAFYDKKQQGISVVQTLTVNDVIETGIEATPTVARVTYLTEAVDVMNNAVSATGSTTPDTKTSASASGAVTKSKTYELPEPYYYNLKLFTDSTQTITGLELKTLDGSTPNKIILGLTKTENESIRALISDELKNPRLFLIDLFEDGSELLSPENIKYQKYKVAIVAENTSGEKQLFKPETDVFVYSLDRKYHFSKGYSEYMPEQQLVSLTLDFNITVL
;
A
#
# COMPACT_ATOMS: atom_id res chain seq x y z
N MET A 1 -16.66 -1.89 -10.03
CA MET A 1 -17.44 -1.26 -8.93
C MET A 1 -17.30 0.25 -9.10
N SER A 2 -18.39 1.02 -9.05
CA SER A 2 -18.30 2.50 -9.04
C SER A 2 -17.87 2.99 -7.66
N ALA A 3 -16.99 3.99 -7.62
CA ALA A 3 -16.51 4.61 -6.39
C ALA A 3 -17.64 5.43 -5.75
N THR A 4 -17.93 5.22 -4.47
CA THR A 4 -18.93 6.00 -3.75
C THR A 4 -18.45 6.35 -2.34
N CYS A 5 -18.72 7.58 -1.92
CA CYS A 5 -18.47 8.04 -0.56
C CYS A 5 -19.54 9.06 -0.14
N HIS A 6 -19.52 9.46 1.14
CA HIS A 6 -20.34 10.54 1.69
C HIS A 6 -19.44 11.66 2.25
N PHE A 7 -19.94 12.90 2.21
CA PHE A 7 -19.25 14.05 2.79
C PHE A 7 -19.33 14.02 4.32
N PHE A 8 -18.20 14.19 5.01
CA PHE A 8 -18.07 13.86 6.44
C PHE A 8 -18.87 14.75 7.41
N THR A 9 -19.40 15.89 6.96
CA THR A 9 -20.14 16.85 7.80
C THR A 9 -21.28 17.50 7.01
N ASP A 10 -22.15 18.27 7.65
CA ASP A 10 -23.07 19.13 6.91
C ASP A 10 -22.29 20.12 6.03
N SER A 11 -22.61 20.13 4.73
CA SER A 11 -21.98 20.90 3.65
C SER A 11 -21.77 22.40 3.90
N TRP A 12 -22.50 23.01 4.84
CA TRP A 12 -22.38 24.45 5.18
C TRP A 12 -21.83 24.74 6.58
N GLY A 13 -21.46 23.70 7.33
CA GLY A 13 -21.24 23.79 8.77
C GLY A 13 -19.85 24.24 9.24
N PHE A 14 -18.88 24.40 8.34
CA PHE A 14 -17.48 24.66 8.75
C PHE A 14 -16.75 25.69 7.88
N THR A 15 -15.64 26.19 8.44
CA THR A 15 -14.65 27.04 7.75
C THR A 15 -13.25 26.51 8.01
N GLN A 16 -12.33 26.76 7.08
CA GLN A 16 -10.92 26.38 7.24
C GLN A 16 -10.02 27.56 6.86
N SER A 17 -9.11 27.90 7.76
CA SER A 17 -8.03 28.87 7.51
C SER A 17 -6.80 28.16 6.90
N PRO A 18 -5.88 28.89 6.23
CA PRO A 18 -4.67 28.29 5.66
C PRO A 18 -3.81 27.52 6.68
N THR A 19 -3.71 27.98 7.93
CA THR A 19 -2.93 27.33 8.99
C THR A 19 -3.55 26.03 9.51
N GLN A 20 -4.82 25.78 9.18
CA GLN A 20 -5.54 24.56 9.51
C GLN A 20 -5.45 23.50 8.39
N SER A 21 -4.78 23.82 7.29
CA SER A 21 -4.68 22.96 6.11
C SER A 21 -3.80 21.74 6.36
N PHE A 22 -4.13 20.65 5.68
CA PHE A 22 -3.22 19.54 5.46
C PHE A 22 -1.99 19.96 4.63
N GLY A 23 -0.84 19.34 4.89
CA GLY A 23 0.33 19.44 4.03
C GLY A 23 1.55 20.10 4.69
N PRO A 24 2.60 20.37 3.88
CA PRO A 24 3.83 21.02 4.32
C PRO A 24 3.56 22.41 4.92
N VAL A 25 4.00 22.65 6.15
CA VAL A 25 3.93 23.97 6.80
C VAL A 25 5.23 24.75 6.53
N ASN A 26 6.35 24.05 6.71
CA ASN A 26 7.71 24.53 6.44
C ASN A 26 8.61 23.31 6.23
N ASN A 27 9.94 23.50 6.21
CA ASN A 27 10.86 22.39 5.99
C ASN A 27 10.93 21.39 7.15
N SER A 28 10.38 21.67 8.33
CA SER A 28 10.51 20.83 9.53
C SER A 28 9.16 20.38 10.11
N GLU A 29 8.05 20.86 9.57
CA GLU A 29 6.69 20.55 10.03
C GLU A 29 5.74 20.24 8.86
N PHE A 30 4.96 19.18 9.03
CA PHE A 30 3.89 18.76 8.11
C PHE A 30 2.61 18.47 8.88
N ASN A 31 1.49 19.09 8.48
CA ASN A 31 0.18 18.84 9.06
C ASN A 31 -0.46 17.59 8.45
N LEU A 32 -0.80 16.62 9.29
CA LEU A 32 -1.50 15.38 8.89
C LEU A 32 -3.01 15.51 9.03
N THR A 33 -3.47 16.30 10.00
CA THR A 33 -4.89 16.59 10.20
C THR A 33 -5.32 17.77 9.33
N SER A 34 -6.34 17.57 8.50
CA SER A 34 -7.07 18.70 7.91
C SER A 34 -8.03 19.25 8.95
N LYS A 35 -7.60 20.32 9.64
CA LYS A 35 -8.39 20.97 10.69
C LYS A 35 -9.44 21.90 10.09
N PHE A 36 -10.47 22.18 10.86
CA PHE A 36 -11.50 23.16 10.52
C PHE A 36 -12.18 23.66 11.78
N SER A 37 -12.92 24.76 11.64
CA SER A 37 -13.71 25.34 12.72
C SER A 37 -15.19 25.29 12.41
N VAL A 38 -15.98 24.85 13.39
CA VAL A 38 -17.44 24.86 13.37
C VAL A 38 -17.96 25.89 14.39
N THR A 39 -18.83 26.79 13.94
CA THR A 39 -19.35 27.89 14.78
C THR A 39 -20.45 27.43 15.73
N THR A 40 -21.18 26.39 15.33
CA THR A 40 -22.15 25.65 16.13
C THR A 40 -21.84 24.17 15.97
N THR A 41 -22.35 23.34 16.88
CA THR A 41 -22.31 21.88 16.73
C THR A 41 -22.80 21.45 15.34
N GLN A 42 -22.09 20.51 14.70
CA GLN A 42 -22.40 20.02 13.34
C GLN A 42 -22.41 18.51 13.29
N LYS A 43 -23.37 17.92 12.56
CA LYS A 43 -23.44 16.47 12.40
C LYS A 43 -22.20 15.93 11.68
N ALA A 44 -21.62 14.87 12.24
CA ALA A 44 -20.58 14.07 11.59
C ALA A 44 -21.23 12.86 10.91
N TYR A 45 -20.87 12.60 9.66
CA TYR A 45 -21.40 11.50 8.84
C TYR A 45 -20.29 10.53 8.46
N SER A 46 -20.61 9.24 8.46
CA SER A 46 -19.67 8.21 8.03
C SER A 46 -19.36 8.32 6.52
N ILE A 47 -18.10 8.58 6.16
CA ILE A 47 -17.64 8.72 4.77
C ILE A 47 -17.88 7.43 3.95
N CYS A 48 -17.74 6.26 4.56
CA CYS A 48 -17.95 4.97 3.92
C CYS A 48 -18.57 3.98 4.92
N LYS A 49 -18.86 2.76 4.46
CA LYS A 49 -19.21 1.65 5.37
C LYS A 49 -17.95 1.18 6.07
N GLY A 50 -17.98 1.04 7.39
CA GLY A 50 -16.79 0.67 8.16
C GLY A 50 -17.05 0.32 9.63
N VAL A 51 -16.00 -0.17 10.28
CA VAL A 51 -15.95 -0.53 11.70
C VAL A 51 -15.46 0.68 12.49
N VAL A 52 -16.10 0.95 13.62
CA VAL A 52 -15.90 2.18 14.40
C VAL A 52 -15.23 1.87 15.74
N LEU A 53 -14.17 2.61 16.05
CA LEU A 53 -13.50 2.67 17.35
C LEU A 53 -13.61 4.10 17.89
N VAL A 54 -14.02 4.26 19.15
CA VAL A 54 -14.10 5.58 19.81
C VAL A 54 -12.97 5.71 20.83
N GLN A 55 -12.25 6.82 20.82
CA GLN A 55 -11.15 7.12 21.75
C GLN A 55 -11.34 8.48 22.42
N PRO A 56 -10.91 8.67 23.68
CA PRO A 56 -10.90 9.99 24.31
C PRO A 56 -9.97 10.95 23.56
N GLN A 57 -10.28 12.24 23.56
CA GLN A 57 -9.39 13.25 23.01
C GLN A 57 -8.44 13.80 24.09
N ALA A 58 -7.13 13.65 23.88
CA ALA A 58 -6.12 14.23 24.74
C ALA A 58 -6.26 15.75 24.82
N GLY A 59 -6.28 16.28 26.05
CA GLY A 59 -6.41 17.72 26.32
C GLY A 59 -7.85 18.25 26.34
N ASN A 60 -8.88 17.41 26.09
CA ASN A 60 -10.28 17.82 26.20
C ASN A 60 -11.20 16.66 26.62
N THR A 61 -11.71 16.71 27.85
CA THR A 61 -12.57 15.66 28.43
C THR A 61 -13.99 15.62 27.85
N ASP A 62 -14.41 16.67 27.14
CA ASP A 62 -15.74 16.77 26.54
C ASP A 62 -15.74 16.33 25.08
N LYS A 63 -14.59 15.89 24.56
CA LYS A 63 -14.39 15.49 23.18
C LYS A 63 -13.89 14.05 23.05
N VAL A 64 -14.32 13.41 21.97
CA VAL A 64 -13.84 12.10 21.53
C VAL A 64 -13.33 12.18 20.11
N ASN A 65 -12.45 11.25 19.76
CA ASN A 65 -12.05 10.99 18.39
C ASN A 65 -12.69 9.67 17.94
N VAL A 66 -13.19 9.64 16.72
CA VAL A 66 -13.81 8.45 16.11
C VAL A 66 -12.91 7.95 14.99
N ILE A 67 -12.48 6.70 15.07
CA ILE A 67 -11.63 6.03 14.08
C ILE A 67 -12.53 5.07 13.30
N LEU A 68 -12.68 5.32 12.00
CA LEU A 68 -13.45 4.49 11.09
C LEU A 68 -12.50 3.71 10.18
N ARG A 69 -12.44 2.38 10.35
CA ARG A 69 -11.75 1.47 9.43
C ARG A 69 -12.72 1.04 8.31
N PRO A 70 -12.44 1.35 7.03
CA PRO A 70 -13.33 0.95 5.94
C PRO A 70 -13.52 -0.56 5.88
N TYR A 71 -14.77 -1.01 5.85
CA TYR A 71 -15.13 -2.40 5.50
C TYR A 71 -15.23 -2.56 3.99
N LYS A 72 -15.67 -1.49 3.31
CA LYS A 72 -15.67 -1.37 1.85
C LYS A 72 -14.83 -0.16 1.46
N GLN A 73 -13.79 -0.39 0.65
CA GLN A 73 -12.92 0.69 0.16
C GLN A 73 -13.72 1.69 -0.69
N PRO A 74 -13.63 3.01 -0.42
CA PRO A 74 -14.46 4.02 -1.07
C PRO A 74 -14.00 4.38 -2.49
N PHE A 75 -12.72 4.11 -2.81
CA PHE A 75 -12.12 4.46 -4.10
C PHE A 75 -11.23 3.31 -4.62
N PRO A 76 -11.45 2.79 -5.84
CA PRO A 76 -10.61 1.75 -6.42
C PRO A 76 -9.16 2.22 -6.65
N GLY A 77 -8.17 1.40 -6.29
CA GLY A 77 -6.75 1.71 -6.49
C GLY A 77 -6.13 2.65 -5.43
N LEU A 78 -6.93 3.17 -4.50
CA LEU A 78 -6.49 3.92 -3.33
C LEU A 78 -7.11 3.35 -2.06
N ASN A 79 -6.38 2.45 -1.39
CA ASN A 79 -6.86 1.83 -0.17
C ASN A 79 -6.69 2.78 1.01
N ILE A 80 -7.76 2.94 1.80
CA ILE A 80 -7.80 3.75 3.02
C ILE A 80 -7.77 2.80 4.22
N LYS A 81 -6.85 3.06 5.15
CA LYS A 81 -6.72 2.33 6.41
C LYS A 81 -7.69 2.87 7.45
N TYR A 82 -7.69 4.19 7.66
CA TYR A 82 -8.55 4.86 8.63
C TYR A 82 -9.02 6.21 8.12
N PHE A 83 -10.27 6.55 8.42
CA PHE A 83 -10.72 7.93 8.56
C PHE A 83 -10.78 8.26 10.05
N ILE A 84 -10.11 9.32 10.49
CA ILE A 84 -10.15 9.73 11.90
C ILE A 84 -10.86 11.08 12.00
N TYR A 85 -11.99 11.07 12.70
CA TYR A 85 -12.78 12.25 13.00
C TYR A 85 -12.33 12.77 14.37
N ARG A 86 -11.75 13.97 14.40
CA ARG A 86 -11.21 14.57 15.62
C ARG A 86 -12.16 15.60 16.20
N GLY A 87 -12.48 15.46 17.49
CA GLY A 87 -13.22 16.46 18.27
C GLY A 87 -14.74 16.38 18.15
N LEU A 88 -15.32 15.18 18.25
CA LEU A 88 -16.77 14.98 18.39
C LEU A 88 -17.20 15.16 19.85
N GLN A 89 -18.45 15.54 20.10
CA GLN A 89 -18.98 15.74 21.45
C GLN A 89 -19.10 14.41 22.21
N LYS A 90 -18.42 14.28 23.36
CA LYS A 90 -18.51 13.10 24.24
C LYS A 90 -19.96 12.82 24.67
N SER A 91 -20.72 13.88 24.94
CA SER A 91 -22.13 13.81 25.37
C SER A 91 -23.06 13.18 24.36
N ASP A 92 -22.67 13.07 23.08
CA ASP A 92 -23.49 12.36 22.09
C ASP A 92 -23.41 10.85 22.26
N PHE A 93 -22.29 10.34 22.80
CA PHE A 93 -22.02 8.92 22.92
C PHE A 93 -22.33 8.37 24.30
N PHE A 94 -22.04 9.15 25.34
CA PHE A 94 -21.98 8.64 26.70
C PHE A 94 -22.72 9.51 27.71
N THR A 95 -23.13 8.84 28.80
CA THR A 95 -23.56 9.47 30.05
C THR A 95 -22.39 10.21 30.73
N LEU A 96 -22.72 11.09 31.69
CA LEU A 96 -21.73 11.96 32.38
C LEU A 96 -21.09 11.31 33.61
N ASP A 97 -21.34 10.02 33.84
CA ASP A 97 -20.86 9.28 35.00
C ASP A 97 -19.36 8.94 34.89
N THR A 98 -18.73 8.63 36.02
CA THR A 98 -17.30 8.22 36.09
C THR A 98 -17.03 6.96 35.26
N ASP A 99 -17.98 6.02 35.25
CA ASP A 99 -17.99 4.82 34.40
C ASP A 99 -19.09 4.99 33.34
N PRO A 100 -18.78 5.64 32.20
CA PRO A 100 -19.80 6.06 31.26
C PRO A 100 -20.53 4.86 30.60
N PHE A 101 -21.86 4.87 30.69
CA PHE A 101 -22.74 4.07 29.84
C PHE A 101 -22.89 4.69 28.46
N ILE A 102 -23.14 3.85 27.44
CA ILE A 102 -23.62 4.29 26.13
C ILE A 102 -24.97 4.98 26.30
N ASN A 103 -25.15 6.12 25.64
CA ASN A 103 -26.43 6.82 25.63
C ASN A 103 -27.55 5.94 25.06
N THR A 104 -28.73 6.01 25.68
CA THR A 104 -29.93 5.32 25.18
C THR A 104 -30.48 6.01 23.93
N THR A 105 -31.09 5.25 23.04
CA THR A 105 -31.79 5.78 21.86
C THR A 105 -32.88 6.78 22.26
N ASN A 106 -32.84 7.98 21.66
CA ASN A 106 -33.87 9.01 21.74
C ASN A 106 -33.92 9.77 20.41
N ASP A 107 -34.87 10.70 20.25
CA ASP A 107 -35.06 11.45 18.98
C ASP A 107 -33.85 12.32 18.57
N SER A 108 -32.91 12.57 19.48
CA SER A 108 -31.67 13.32 19.25
C SER A 108 -30.43 12.42 19.08
N ALA A 109 -30.57 11.10 19.26
CA ALA A 109 -29.47 10.16 19.14
C ALA A 109 -28.98 10.06 17.69
N SER A 110 -27.67 9.85 17.51
CA SER A 110 -27.12 9.58 16.19
C SER A 110 -27.59 8.22 15.66
N ASP A 111 -27.50 8.04 14.34
CA ASP A 111 -27.75 6.74 13.69
C ASP A 111 -26.83 5.67 14.28
N PHE A 112 -25.57 6.03 14.59
CA PHE A 112 -24.61 5.13 15.22
C PHE A 112 -25.09 4.66 16.59
N ILE A 113 -25.44 5.58 17.50
CA ILE A 113 -25.95 5.23 18.83
C ILE A 113 -27.24 4.41 18.76
N THR A 114 -28.14 4.79 17.86
CA THR A 114 -29.38 4.04 17.62
C THR A 114 -29.08 2.61 17.16
N LYS A 115 -28.15 2.45 16.22
CA LYS A 115 -27.79 1.14 15.66
C LYS A 115 -27.13 0.25 16.70
N ILE A 116 -26.12 0.73 17.42
CA ILE A 116 -25.37 -0.11 18.37
C ILE A 116 -26.24 -0.55 19.55
N ASN A 117 -27.16 0.30 20.02
CA ASN A 117 -28.14 -0.09 21.03
C ASN A 117 -29.09 -1.18 20.49
N ALA A 118 -29.55 -1.05 19.24
CA ALA A 118 -30.40 -2.07 18.62
C ALA A 118 -29.65 -3.41 18.48
N ASP A 119 -28.40 -3.39 18.00
CA ASP A 119 -27.58 -4.58 17.85
C ASP A 119 -27.29 -5.25 19.21
N PHE A 120 -26.91 -4.45 20.22
CA PHE A 120 -26.60 -4.94 21.57
C PHE A 120 -27.82 -5.59 22.24
N ASN A 121 -28.98 -4.95 22.13
CA ASN A 121 -30.24 -5.49 22.64
C ASN A 121 -30.66 -6.76 21.88
N ALA A 122 -30.49 -6.78 20.55
CA ALA A 122 -30.81 -7.96 19.75
C ALA A 122 -29.94 -9.17 20.11
N PHE A 123 -28.65 -8.96 20.44
CA PHE A 123 -27.74 -10.02 20.86
C PHE A 123 -28.08 -10.57 22.26
N HIS A 124 -28.52 -9.72 23.19
CA HIS A 124 -28.79 -10.11 24.58
C HIS A 124 -30.23 -10.52 24.87
N SER A 125 -31.20 -10.09 24.05
CA SER A 125 -32.62 -10.38 24.26
C SER A 125 -32.92 -11.87 24.16
N GLY A 126 -33.68 -12.39 25.13
CA GLY A 126 -34.11 -13.79 25.15
C GLY A 126 -33.00 -14.80 25.47
N ARG A 127 -31.81 -14.35 25.89
CA ARG A 127 -30.78 -15.24 26.43
C ARG A 127 -31.28 -15.90 27.71
N LYS A 128 -31.05 -17.21 27.84
CA LYS A 128 -31.46 -17.98 29.02
C LYS A 128 -30.26 -18.62 29.70
N ALA A 129 -30.36 -18.87 30.99
CA ALA A 129 -29.40 -19.65 31.75
C ALA A 129 -29.36 -21.11 31.27
N GLU A 130 -28.44 -21.91 31.82
CA GLU A 130 -28.27 -23.33 31.47
C GLU A 130 -29.54 -24.17 31.67
N ASP A 131 -30.44 -23.72 32.55
CA ASP A 131 -31.74 -24.34 32.79
C ASP A 131 -32.75 -24.18 31.63
N GLY A 132 -32.45 -23.36 30.63
CA GLY A 132 -33.32 -23.10 29.47
C GLY A 132 -34.62 -22.36 29.79
N VAL A 133 -34.80 -21.88 31.03
CA VAL A 133 -36.02 -21.24 31.52
C VAL A 133 -35.75 -19.83 32.03
N THR A 134 -34.69 -19.64 32.81
CA THR A 134 -34.38 -18.37 33.44
C THR A 134 -33.80 -17.40 32.42
N GLU A 135 -34.52 -16.32 32.12
CA GLU A 135 -34.00 -15.24 31.28
C GLU A 135 -32.85 -14.51 31.99
N LEU A 136 -31.74 -14.34 31.27
CA LEU A 136 -30.60 -13.57 31.75
C LEU A 136 -30.89 -12.09 31.52
N PRO A 137 -30.64 -11.21 32.52
CA PRO A 137 -30.78 -9.78 32.33
C PRO A 137 -29.80 -9.29 31.26
N THR A 138 -30.23 -8.33 30.45
CA THR A 138 -29.33 -7.63 29.53
C THR A 138 -28.24 -6.93 30.35
N PRO A 139 -26.95 -7.22 30.09
CA PRO A 139 -25.87 -6.57 30.81
C PRO A 139 -25.81 -5.07 30.48
N PRO A 140 -25.20 -4.24 31.35
CA PRO A 140 -25.06 -2.82 31.07
C PRO A 140 -24.22 -2.57 29.82
N PHE A 141 -24.67 -1.65 28.95
CA PHE A 141 -23.91 -1.27 27.76
C PHE A 141 -22.94 -0.12 28.09
N ILE A 142 -21.69 -0.47 28.39
CA ILE A 142 -20.66 0.46 28.85
C ILE A 142 -19.71 0.92 27.73
N ALA A 143 -19.09 2.10 27.91
CA ALA A 143 -18.27 2.77 26.89
C ALA A 143 -17.09 1.94 26.36
N LYS A 144 -16.48 1.08 27.20
CA LYS A 144 -15.36 0.21 26.81
C LYS A 144 -15.72 -0.70 25.63
N TYR A 145 -17.01 -1.05 25.46
CA TYR A 145 -17.48 -1.94 24.39
C TYR A 145 -17.40 -1.34 22.99
N ILE A 146 -17.18 -0.03 22.87
CA ILE A 146 -16.85 0.63 21.60
C ILE A 146 -15.41 1.20 21.60
N GLY A 147 -14.59 0.71 22.53
CA GLY A 147 -13.17 1.02 22.71
C GLY A 147 -12.86 2.30 23.48
N TYR A 148 -13.88 2.97 24.05
CA TYR A 148 -13.65 4.15 24.89
C TYR A 148 -13.29 3.70 26.31
N ASP A 149 -12.01 3.85 26.67
CA ASP A 149 -11.50 3.56 28.01
C ASP A 149 -10.41 4.57 28.40
N GLU A 150 -10.74 5.43 29.38
CA GLU A 150 -9.83 6.44 29.93
C GLU A 150 -8.82 5.85 30.93
N SER A 151 -9.06 4.63 31.43
CA SER A 151 -8.13 3.93 32.34
C SER A 151 -6.90 3.38 31.61
N ILE A 152 -6.98 3.18 30.30
CA ILE A 152 -5.84 2.79 29.46
C ILE A 152 -4.86 3.97 29.39
N THR A 153 -3.80 3.88 30.18
CA THR A 153 -2.71 4.88 30.23
C THR A 153 -1.56 4.55 29.28
N ASP A 154 -1.43 3.28 28.88
CA ASP A 154 -0.48 2.89 27.85
C ASP A 154 -0.98 3.34 26.47
N VAL A 155 -0.45 4.45 25.99
CA VAL A 155 -0.78 5.03 24.69
C VAL A 155 0.01 4.42 23.53
N THR A 156 0.92 3.47 23.81
CA THR A 156 1.74 2.82 22.80
C THR A 156 0.99 1.69 22.07
N ILE A 157 -0.16 1.27 22.61
CA ILE A 157 -1.02 0.22 22.05
C ILE A 157 -1.40 0.56 20.58
N PRO A 158 -1.06 -0.30 19.61
CA PRO A 158 -1.45 -0.13 18.22
C PRO A 158 -2.96 -0.11 18.01
N LEU A 159 -3.45 0.74 17.10
CA LEU A 159 -4.87 0.73 16.71
C LEU A 159 -5.30 -0.60 16.10
N ALA A 160 -4.39 -1.28 15.42
CA ALA A 160 -4.63 -2.60 14.87
C ALA A 160 -5.07 -3.62 15.94
N ASP A 161 -4.56 -3.48 17.17
CA ASP A 161 -4.88 -4.42 18.26
C ASP A 161 -6.34 -4.31 18.69
N PHE A 162 -7.04 -3.20 18.39
CA PHE A 162 -8.48 -3.08 18.60
C PHE A 162 -9.30 -3.68 17.44
N PHE A 163 -8.82 -3.55 16.19
CA PHE A 163 -9.56 -3.98 14.99
C PHE A 163 -9.33 -5.44 14.60
N PHE A 164 -8.26 -6.07 15.09
CA PHE A 164 -7.86 -7.44 14.79
C PHE A 164 -7.65 -8.27 16.05
N LYS A 165 -8.26 -7.87 17.17
CA LYS A 165 -8.16 -8.62 18.41
C LYS A 165 -8.73 -10.02 18.29
N GLU A 166 -8.23 -10.88 19.17
CA GLU A 166 -8.80 -12.19 19.47
C GLU A 166 -9.35 -12.13 20.89
N SER A 167 -10.61 -12.53 21.08
CA SER A 167 -11.17 -12.73 22.41
C SER A 167 -10.47 -13.91 23.07
N GLU A 168 -9.86 -13.69 24.24
CA GLU A 168 -9.22 -14.73 25.04
C GLU A 168 -9.95 -14.90 26.38
N PHE A 169 -10.36 -16.13 26.71
CA PHE A 169 -10.88 -16.44 28.05
C PHE A 169 -9.71 -16.68 29.00
N VAL A 170 -9.58 -15.82 30.01
CA VAL A 170 -8.55 -15.93 31.05
C VAL A 170 -9.21 -16.44 32.34
N ALA A 171 -8.61 -17.45 32.97
CA ALA A 171 -9.06 -17.92 34.27
C ALA A 171 -8.68 -16.89 35.36
N ALA A 172 -9.66 -16.29 36.03
CA ALA A 172 -9.47 -15.40 37.16
C ALA A 172 -10.44 -15.79 38.28
N ASP A 173 -9.96 -16.02 39.50
CA ASP A 173 -10.81 -16.22 40.70
C ASP A 173 -12.00 -17.21 40.57
N ASN A 174 -11.80 -18.35 39.90
CA ASN A 174 -12.83 -19.36 39.56
C ASN A 174 -13.92 -18.90 38.56
N THR A 175 -13.75 -17.76 37.90
CA THR A 175 -14.49 -17.34 36.70
C THR A 175 -13.60 -17.39 35.46
N PHE A 176 -14.23 -17.52 34.29
CA PHE A 176 -13.58 -17.28 33.01
C PHE A 176 -13.92 -15.85 32.61
N ASP A 177 -12.95 -14.94 32.77
CA ASP A 177 -13.11 -13.56 32.35
C ASP A 177 -12.61 -13.44 30.91
N GLU A 178 -13.45 -12.98 30.01
CA GLU A 178 -13.05 -12.68 28.65
C GLU A 178 -12.23 -11.39 28.65
N LYS A 179 -10.96 -11.50 28.25
CA LYS A 179 -10.12 -10.35 28.00
C LYS A 179 -10.58 -9.69 26.69
N ASP A 180 -10.79 -8.38 26.74
CA ASP A 180 -11.27 -7.59 25.60
C ASP A 180 -12.66 -8.06 25.08
N ASP A 181 -13.62 -8.21 25.98
CA ASP A 181 -15.01 -8.72 25.86
C ASP A 181 -15.98 -7.94 24.93
N PHE A 182 -15.52 -7.41 23.79
CA PHE A 182 -16.37 -6.63 22.88
C PHE A 182 -16.12 -6.92 21.42
N GLU A 183 -17.04 -6.53 20.55
CA GLU A 183 -16.81 -6.46 19.11
C GLU A 183 -17.09 -5.04 18.65
N LEU A 184 -16.19 -4.47 17.84
CA LEU A 184 -16.34 -3.10 17.41
C LEU A 184 -17.53 -2.96 16.44
N PRO A 185 -18.40 -1.95 16.63
CA PRO A 185 -19.61 -1.82 15.83
C PRO A 185 -19.33 -1.36 14.40
N MET A 186 -20.15 -1.82 13.46
CA MET A 186 -20.12 -1.38 12.07
C MET A 186 -21.19 -0.33 11.79
N ILE A 187 -20.88 0.65 10.94
CA ILE A 187 -21.79 1.71 10.49
C ILE A 187 -21.85 1.77 8.96
N ASP A 188 -23.02 2.10 8.42
CA ASP A 188 -23.19 2.31 6.98
C ASP A 188 -22.79 3.74 6.56
N MET A 189 -22.42 3.87 5.29
CA MET A 189 -22.09 5.16 4.68
C MET A 189 -23.24 6.18 4.80
N GLY A 190 -22.91 7.44 5.10
CA GLY A 190 -23.86 8.55 5.18
C GLY A 190 -24.74 8.57 6.42
N LYS A 191 -24.51 7.66 7.37
CA LYS A 191 -25.16 7.64 8.68
C LYS A 191 -24.44 8.57 9.65
N THR A 192 -25.19 9.21 10.54
CA THR A 192 -24.66 10.11 11.57
C THR A 192 -23.90 9.34 12.64
N LEU A 193 -22.67 9.79 12.93
CA LEU A 193 -21.82 9.24 14.00
C LEU A 193 -22.12 9.91 15.34
N GLY A 194 -22.30 11.22 15.29
CA GLY A 194 -22.49 12.14 16.41
C GLY A 194 -22.36 13.55 15.85
N ASN A 195 -21.91 14.49 16.66
CA ASN A 195 -21.64 15.85 16.21
C ASN A 195 -20.21 16.28 16.51
N PHE A 196 -19.61 17.01 15.58
CA PHE A 196 -18.44 17.84 15.84
C PHE A 196 -18.79 18.91 16.88
N ALA A 197 -17.97 18.99 17.92
CA ALA A 197 -18.10 19.98 18.97
C ALA A 197 -17.78 21.39 18.44
N GLN A 198 -18.44 22.41 18.98
CA GLN A 198 -18.12 23.80 18.67
C GLN A 198 -16.60 24.10 18.81
N GLY A 199 -16.05 24.85 17.86
CA GLY A 199 -14.62 25.21 17.84
C GLY A 199 -13.82 24.41 16.82
N GLU A 200 -12.55 24.13 17.13
CA GLU A 200 -11.65 23.40 16.23
C GLU A 200 -11.85 21.88 16.32
N CYS A 201 -11.91 21.27 15.13
CA CYS A 201 -12.07 19.84 14.85
C CYS A 201 -11.13 19.45 13.68
N GLY A 202 -11.10 18.18 13.29
CA GLY A 202 -10.29 17.76 12.15
C GLY A 202 -10.65 16.41 11.55
N ILE A 203 -10.17 16.16 10.34
CA ILE A 203 -10.21 14.86 9.66
C ILE A 203 -8.79 14.45 9.27
N ASP A 204 -8.43 13.20 9.54
CA ASP A 204 -7.29 12.54 8.93
C ASP A 204 -7.78 11.47 7.95
N VAL A 205 -7.07 11.32 6.82
CA VAL A 205 -7.27 10.23 5.87
C VAL A 205 -5.97 9.46 5.75
N VAL A 206 -5.94 8.23 6.27
CA VAL A 206 -4.75 7.38 6.36
C VAL A 206 -4.82 6.32 5.26
N LEU A 207 -3.77 6.19 4.45
CA LEU A 207 -3.68 5.19 3.40
C LEU A 207 -3.35 3.80 3.97
N ASN A 208 -3.85 2.75 3.33
CA ASN A 208 -3.52 1.37 3.67
C ASN A 208 -2.39 0.85 2.79
N TYR A 209 -1.35 0.34 3.42
CA TYR A 209 -0.26 -0.38 2.76
C TYR A 209 -0.18 -1.86 3.18
N GLY A 210 -1.15 -2.30 3.98
CA GLY A 210 -1.39 -3.69 4.34
C GLY A 210 -1.77 -3.89 5.81
N ASP A 211 -2.37 -5.05 6.06
CA ASP A 211 -2.83 -5.52 7.36
C ASP A 211 -1.81 -6.50 7.98
N TYR A 212 -0.58 -6.02 8.19
CA TYR A 212 0.51 -6.78 8.80
C TYR A 212 1.28 -5.91 9.81
N LYS A 213 2.00 -6.57 10.72
CA LYS A 213 3.03 -5.98 11.59
C LYS A 213 4.41 -6.26 10.99
N HIS A 214 5.31 -5.29 11.08
CA HIS A 214 6.73 -5.51 10.84
C HIS A 214 7.41 -5.86 12.16
N ASN A 215 8.43 -6.73 12.10
CA ASN A 215 9.28 -7.05 13.24
C ASN A 215 10.55 -6.18 13.33
N PHE A 216 10.74 -5.23 12.41
CA PHE A 216 11.79 -4.21 12.50
C PHE A 216 11.23 -2.87 12.98
N ASP A 217 12.07 -2.05 13.59
CA ASP A 217 11.69 -0.72 14.05
C ASP A 217 11.17 0.16 12.89
N ASN A 218 9.91 0.59 12.97
CA ASN A 218 9.30 1.57 12.08
C ASN A 218 8.79 2.79 12.90
N SER A 219 9.58 3.18 13.91
CA SER A 219 9.30 4.26 14.87
C SER A 219 9.12 5.64 14.22
N GLU A 220 9.37 5.79 12.92
CA GLU A 220 9.16 7.05 12.22
C GLU A 220 7.70 7.51 12.29
N PHE A 221 6.74 6.58 12.35
CA PHE A 221 5.36 6.91 12.67
C PHE A 221 4.58 5.71 13.20
N ALA A 222 4.03 5.82 14.42
CA ALA A 222 3.24 4.76 15.05
C ALA A 222 1.73 5.05 14.96
N PHE A 223 0.97 4.11 14.38
CA PHE A 223 -0.50 4.13 14.40
C PHE A 223 -1.04 3.54 15.71
N ASN A 224 -0.82 4.25 16.82
CA ASN A 224 -1.17 3.84 18.18
C ASN A 224 -2.20 4.78 18.82
N LEU A 225 -2.54 4.51 20.08
CA LEU A 225 -3.45 5.35 20.87
C LEU A 225 -2.93 6.77 21.07
N GLU A 226 -1.61 6.99 21.16
CA GLU A 226 -1.03 8.34 21.24
C GLU A 226 -1.43 9.19 20.03
N TYR A 227 -1.30 8.63 18.83
CA TYR A 227 -1.73 9.28 17.59
C TYR A 227 -3.27 9.44 17.52
N ALA A 228 -4.02 8.41 17.88
CA ALA A 228 -5.47 8.42 17.77
C ALA A 228 -6.16 9.37 18.76
N ARG A 229 -5.58 9.60 19.93
CA ARG A 229 -6.14 10.48 20.97
C ARG A 229 -5.80 11.95 20.77
N LYS A 230 -4.81 12.30 19.96
CA LYS A 230 -4.42 13.71 19.72
C LYS A 230 -5.59 14.56 19.16
N ALA A 231 -5.65 15.83 19.53
CA ALA A 231 -6.58 16.78 18.92
C ALA A 231 -6.20 17.12 17.46
N GLU A 232 -4.90 17.09 17.16
CA GLU A 232 -4.33 17.23 15.83
C GLU A 232 -3.06 16.39 15.68
N ALA A 233 -2.77 15.90 14.48
CA ALA A 233 -1.56 15.16 14.16
C ALA A 233 -0.66 15.91 13.19
N LYS A 234 0.64 15.83 13.45
CA LYS A 234 1.71 16.47 12.67
C LYS A 234 2.94 15.59 12.66
N ILE A 235 3.77 15.75 11.64
CA ILE A 235 5.14 15.26 11.64
C ILE A 235 6.03 16.45 11.95
N ILE A 236 6.78 16.35 13.05
CA ILE A 236 7.80 17.32 13.43
C ILE A 236 9.14 16.61 13.34
N LEU A 237 10.04 17.14 12.50
CA LEU A 237 11.32 16.50 12.25
C LEU A 237 12.23 16.57 13.49
N SER A 238 12.91 15.47 13.76
CA SER A 238 13.91 15.35 14.82
C SER A 238 14.98 14.32 14.43
N GLY A 239 16.09 14.29 15.16
CA GLY A 239 17.19 13.33 14.94
C GLY A 239 18.18 13.72 13.84
N THR A 240 18.91 12.72 13.32
CA THR A 240 19.91 12.83 12.25
C THR A 240 19.26 13.16 10.90
N ASP A 241 20.03 13.53 9.88
CA ASP A 241 19.46 13.81 8.55
C ASP A 241 18.81 12.59 7.91
N VAL A 242 19.31 11.39 8.22
CA VAL A 242 18.69 10.12 7.83
C VAL A 242 17.33 9.97 8.52
N ASN A 243 17.26 10.19 9.85
CA ASN A 243 16.00 10.14 10.59
C ASN A 243 15.00 11.15 10.03
N LYS A 244 15.44 12.38 9.72
CA LYS A 244 14.58 13.40 9.10
C LYS A 244 14.06 12.94 7.74
N LYS A 245 14.90 12.35 6.87
CA LYS A 245 14.46 11.80 5.58
C LYS A 245 13.41 10.70 5.78
N LEU A 246 13.63 9.77 6.70
CA LEU A 246 12.71 8.68 6.99
C LEU A 246 11.38 9.18 7.58
N LEU A 247 11.42 10.18 8.47
CA LEU A 247 10.22 10.88 8.99
C LEU A 247 9.42 11.57 7.88
N ARG A 248 10.11 12.19 6.91
CA ARG A 248 9.44 12.81 5.76
C ARG A 248 8.68 11.81 4.91
N GLU A 249 9.22 10.61 4.70
CA GLU A 249 8.54 9.56 3.92
C GLU A 249 7.18 9.19 4.52
N GLN A 250 7.00 9.35 5.84
CA GLN A 250 5.75 9.04 6.52
C GLN A 250 4.60 9.98 6.10
N SER A 251 4.89 11.17 5.56
CA SER A 251 3.85 12.08 5.08
C SER A 251 3.05 11.49 3.91
N THR A 252 3.63 10.52 3.19
CA THR A 252 2.99 9.85 2.05
C THR A 252 1.91 8.85 2.47
N GLN A 253 1.84 8.50 3.76
CA GLN A 253 0.78 7.65 4.32
C GLN A 253 -0.55 8.38 4.52
N PHE A 254 -0.61 9.67 4.20
CA PHE A 254 -1.78 10.51 4.43
C PHE A 254 -2.17 11.26 3.17
N ILE A 255 -3.47 11.55 3.03
CA ILE A 255 -4.01 12.38 1.96
C ILE A 255 -4.87 13.49 2.54
N ASP A 256 -4.81 14.67 1.90
CA ASP A 256 -5.74 15.76 2.15
C ASP A 256 -7.19 15.31 1.88
N ILE A 257 -8.09 15.56 2.82
CA ILE A 257 -9.52 15.24 2.65
C ILE A 257 -10.13 15.99 1.45
N ALA A 258 -9.66 17.20 1.13
CA ALA A 258 -10.09 17.93 -0.05
C ALA A 258 -9.66 17.21 -1.35
N ALA A 259 -8.41 16.72 -1.38
CA ALA A 259 -7.90 15.95 -2.52
C ALA A 259 -8.59 14.60 -2.66
N PHE A 260 -8.89 13.92 -1.54
CA PHE A 260 -9.68 12.68 -1.54
C PHE A 260 -11.03 12.86 -2.24
N TYR A 261 -11.80 13.90 -1.89
CA TYR A 261 -13.06 14.20 -2.59
C TYR A 261 -12.86 14.62 -4.04
N GLY A 262 -11.75 15.30 -4.35
CA GLY A 262 -11.43 15.67 -5.72
C GLY A 262 -11.14 14.51 -6.67
N LEU A 263 -10.76 13.33 -6.14
CA LEU A 263 -10.65 12.10 -6.94
C LEU A 263 -11.99 11.69 -7.56
N PHE A 264 -13.12 12.09 -6.97
CA PHE A 264 -14.46 11.74 -7.46
C PHE A 264 -14.96 12.66 -8.59
N VAL A 265 -14.32 13.82 -8.80
CA VAL A 265 -14.78 14.84 -9.76
C VAL A 265 -14.84 14.34 -11.21
N PRO A 266 -13.85 13.60 -11.75
CA PRO A 266 -13.84 13.27 -13.18
C PRO A 266 -15.00 12.38 -13.63
N SER A 267 -15.46 11.44 -12.80
CA SER A 267 -16.45 10.42 -13.26
C SER A 267 -17.28 9.76 -12.16
N GLU A 268 -17.14 10.14 -10.88
CA GLU A 268 -17.78 9.46 -9.76
C GLU A 268 -18.73 10.42 -9.01
N SER A 269 -19.20 10.01 -7.83
CA SER A 269 -20.19 10.78 -7.08
C SER A 269 -19.95 10.77 -5.58
N VAL A 270 -20.36 11.87 -4.94
CA VAL A 270 -20.28 12.04 -3.48
C VAL A 270 -21.69 12.33 -2.95
N GLY A 271 -22.13 11.54 -1.98
CA GLY A 271 -23.34 11.84 -1.21
C GLY A 271 -23.07 12.99 -0.24
N ILE A 272 -24.02 13.91 -0.11
CA ILE A 272 -23.94 15.00 0.87
C ILE A 272 -25.23 15.08 1.66
N THR A 273 -25.15 15.57 2.89
CA THR A 273 -26.32 15.97 3.66
C THR A 273 -26.29 17.48 3.90
N THR A 274 -27.40 18.14 3.60
CA THR A 274 -27.61 19.57 3.84
C THR A 274 -28.90 19.75 4.63
N SER A 275 -28.81 20.27 5.86
CA SER A 275 -29.98 20.49 6.71
C SER A 275 -30.87 19.23 6.83
N GLY A 276 -30.25 18.06 6.96
CA GLY A 276 -30.94 16.77 7.07
C GLY A 276 -31.41 16.13 5.75
N THR A 277 -31.27 16.81 4.61
CA THR A 277 -31.65 16.26 3.29
C THR A 277 -30.43 15.67 2.59
N GLN A 278 -30.51 14.40 2.18
CA GLN A 278 -29.45 13.73 1.43
C GLN A 278 -29.57 13.99 -0.08
N THR A 279 -28.48 14.38 -0.72
CA THR A 279 -28.36 14.52 -2.18
C THR A 279 -27.05 13.93 -2.68
N VAL A 280 -26.91 13.76 -4.00
CA VAL A 280 -25.69 13.26 -4.64
C VAL A 280 -25.13 14.35 -5.55
N LYS A 281 -23.81 14.58 -5.48
CA LYS A 281 -23.07 15.55 -6.30
C LYS A 281 -22.14 14.85 -7.27
N LYS A 282 -21.99 15.44 -8.47
CA LYS A 282 -21.12 14.93 -9.54
C LYS A 282 -20.36 16.08 -10.21
N GLY A 283 -19.19 15.79 -10.80
CA GLY A 283 -18.44 16.78 -11.57
C GLY A 283 -18.13 18.05 -10.79
N SER A 284 -18.37 19.22 -11.39
CA SER A 284 -18.12 20.52 -10.77
C SER A 284 -18.94 20.77 -9.51
N GLU A 285 -20.11 20.13 -9.34
CA GLU A 285 -20.92 20.32 -8.14
C GLU A 285 -20.23 19.81 -6.87
N ILE A 286 -19.34 18.83 -7.00
CA ILE A 286 -18.49 18.36 -5.90
C ILE A 286 -17.55 19.49 -5.47
N TYR A 287 -16.96 20.22 -6.43
CA TYR A 287 -16.11 21.35 -6.09
C TYR A 287 -16.90 22.44 -5.37
N ASP A 288 -18.03 22.85 -5.93
CA ASP A 288 -18.81 23.96 -5.39
C ASP A 288 -19.36 23.67 -3.99
N ALA A 289 -19.91 22.47 -3.77
CA ALA A 289 -20.58 22.09 -2.53
C ALA A 289 -19.62 21.60 -1.43
N ILE A 290 -18.46 21.03 -1.79
CA ILE A 290 -17.56 20.35 -0.85
C ILE A 290 -16.19 21.01 -0.83
N ILE A 291 -15.47 20.96 -1.96
CA ILE A 291 -14.04 21.25 -1.98
C ILE A 291 -13.77 22.75 -1.81
N SER A 292 -14.66 23.62 -2.29
CA SER A 292 -14.50 25.08 -2.25
C SER A 292 -14.31 25.66 -0.83
N LYS A 293 -14.73 24.91 0.20
CA LYS A 293 -14.65 25.27 1.63
C LYS A 293 -13.27 25.09 2.23
N PHE A 294 -12.43 24.27 1.61
CA PHE A 294 -11.07 24.03 2.09
C PHE A 294 -10.13 25.15 1.64
N ALA A 295 -9.13 25.43 2.46
CA ALA A 295 -8.02 26.30 2.09
C ALA A 295 -7.16 25.65 0.99
N THR A 296 -7.07 24.32 0.98
CA THR A 296 -6.34 23.50 0.00
C THR A 296 -7.11 23.19 -1.28
N LYS A 297 -8.27 23.81 -1.49
CA LYS A 297 -9.21 23.55 -2.60
C LYS A 297 -8.61 23.53 -4.02
N ASN A 298 -7.44 24.15 -4.21
CA ASN A 298 -6.73 24.21 -5.50
C ASN A 298 -5.36 23.50 -5.48
N ASN A 299 -5.11 22.63 -4.51
CA ASN A 299 -3.83 21.93 -4.39
C ASN A 299 -3.86 20.62 -5.20
N CYS A 300 -3.04 20.54 -6.24
CA CYS A 300 -2.74 19.28 -6.92
C CYS A 300 -1.47 18.68 -6.30
N TYR A 301 -1.61 17.60 -5.53
CA TYR A 301 -0.50 16.90 -4.89
C TYR A 301 0.05 15.85 -5.85
N VAL A 302 1.36 15.87 -6.10
CA VAL A 302 2.04 14.87 -6.93
C VAL A 302 3.08 14.15 -6.08
N TYR A 303 2.84 12.86 -5.87
CA TYR A 303 3.79 11.93 -5.26
C TYR A 303 4.40 11.03 -6.34
N ILE A 304 5.72 10.91 -6.35
CA ILE A 304 6.47 10.03 -7.23
C ILE A 304 7.19 9.00 -6.37
N GLN A 305 6.74 7.75 -6.42
CA GLN A 305 7.44 6.60 -5.86
C GLN A 305 8.50 6.11 -6.84
N SER A 306 9.66 5.73 -6.34
CA SER A 306 10.79 5.23 -7.11
C SER A 306 11.42 4.02 -6.42
N ASP A 307 12.73 3.85 -6.58
CA ASP A 307 13.54 2.71 -6.12
C ASP A 307 13.24 2.34 -4.65
N CYS A 308 13.11 1.04 -4.37
CA CYS A 308 12.84 0.51 -3.03
C CYS A 308 11.58 1.08 -2.38
N THR A 309 10.58 1.46 -3.19
CA THR A 309 9.30 2.06 -2.75
C THR A 309 9.45 3.34 -1.94
N ARG A 310 10.60 4.03 -2.09
CA ARG A 310 10.88 5.35 -1.52
C ARG A 310 10.46 6.44 -2.49
N SER A 311 10.36 7.67 -2.02
CA SER A 311 10.08 8.83 -2.87
C SER A 311 11.21 9.12 -3.88
N TYR A 312 10.86 9.78 -4.97
CA TYR A 312 11.79 10.22 -6.00
C TYR A 312 12.94 11.06 -5.42
N ASP A 313 14.17 10.69 -5.78
CA ASP A 313 15.42 11.31 -5.29
C ASP A 313 15.70 11.15 -3.79
N PHE A 314 15.04 10.21 -3.09
CA PHE A 314 15.32 9.89 -1.68
C PHE A 314 16.82 9.59 -1.45
N TYR A 315 17.41 8.80 -2.36
CA TYR A 315 18.83 8.43 -2.37
C TYR A 315 19.76 9.46 -3.05
N GLY A 316 19.24 10.58 -3.55
CA GLY A 316 20.04 11.60 -4.24
C GLY A 316 20.52 11.21 -5.64
N ASN A 317 20.03 10.11 -6.22
CA ASN A 317 20.46 9.59 -7.51
C ASN A 317 19.84 10.29 -8.71
N TYR A 318 18.86 11.19 -8.54
CA TYR A 318 18.07 11.78 -9.63
C TYR A 318 18.38 13.26 -9.92
N LYS A 319 19.50 13.80 -9.40
CA LYS A 319 19.94 15.17 -9.75
C LYS A 319 20.15 15.34 -11.26
N ILE A 320 19.75 16.50 -11.78
CA ILE A 320 19.97 16.89 -13.18
C ILE A 320 21.47 17.16 -13.42
N ASN A 321 22.09 17.87 -12.49
CA ASN A 321 23.51 18.20 -12.49
C ASN A 321 24.14 17.69 -11.18
N GLU A 322 25.34 17.13 -11.23
CA GLU A 322 26.01 16.48 -10.08
C GLU A 322 26.21 17.41 -8.88
N THR A 323 26.35 18.72 -9.12
CA THR A 323 26.55 19.74 -8.08
C THR A 323 25.28 20.54 -7.74
N GLY A 324 24.15 20.26 -8.40
CA GLY A 324 22.91 21.02 -8.27
C GLY A 324 21.87 20.36 -7.35
N ALA A 325 20.97 21.17 -6.78
CA ALA A 325 19.85 20.67 -5.99
C ALA A 325 18.67 20.15 -6.85
N HIS A 326 18.53 20.67 -8.07
CA HIS A 326 17.43 20.36 -8.98
C HIS A 326 17.51 18.92 -9.52
N ASN A 327 16.35 18.26 -9.55
CA ASN A 327 16.21 16.85 -9.92
C ASN A 327 15.05 16.60 -10.89
N LEU A 328 14.27 17.61 -11.27
CA LEU A 328 13.29 17.52 -12.35
C LEU A 328 13.06 18.88 -13.03
N LYS A 329 12.34 18.88 -14.15
CA LYS A 329 11.79 20.09 -14.75
C LYS A 329 10.27 20.08 -14.74
N THR A 330 9.66 21.24 -14.51
CA THR A 330 8.20 21.43 -14.60
C THR A 330 7.84 22.44 -15.69
N GLY A 331 6.67 22.25 -16.31
CA GLY A 331 6.10 23.16 -17.29
C GLY A 331 4.57 23.19 -17.15
N LEU A 332 3.94 24.27 -17.60
CA LEU A 332 2.52 24.53 -17.30
C LEU A 332 1.65 24.60 -18.56
N LEU A 333 2.18 25.23 -19.61
CA LEU A 333 1.46 25.54 -20.83
C LEU A 333 2.30 25.13 -22.03
N GLU A 334 1.68 24.40 -22.95
CA GLU A 334 2.21 24.18 -24.29
C GLU A 334 1.99 25.43 -25.13
N ASP A 335 3.04 25.89 -25.82
CA ASP A 335 2.91 26.95 -26.81
C ASP A 335 2.06 26.46 -27.98
N ALA A 336 0.97 27.19 -28.27
CA ALA A 336 -0.05 26.75 -29.22
C ALA A 336 0.48 26.56 -30.65
N VAL A 337 1.56 27.28 -31.02
CA VAL A 337 2.13 27.31 -32.37
C VAL A 337 3.28 26.30 -32.52
N THR A 338 4.25 26.34 -31.61
CA THR A 338 5.48 25.53 -31.67
C THR A 338 5.30 24.14 -31.07
N LYS A 339 4.25 23.93 -30.26
CA LYS A 339 4.02 22.69 -29.50
C LYS A 339 5.12 22.38 -28.49
N ILE A 340 5.87 23.41 -28.09
CA ILE A 340 6.93 23.31 -27.09
C ILE A 340 6.36 23.76 -25.74
N VAL A 341 6.64 23.00 -24.69
CA VAL A 341 6.36 23.39 -23.32
C VAL A 341 7.62 24.05 -22.74
N PRO A 342 7.59 25.31 -22.28
CA PRO A 342 8.68 25.90 -21.53
C PRO A 342 8.88 25.16 -20.20
N MET A 343 10.06 24.57 -20.00
CA MET A 343 10.40 23.75 -18.84
C MET A 343 11.37 24.48 -17.92
N THR A 344 11.11 24.47 -16.61
CA THR A 344 11.93 25.11 -15.57
C THR A 344 12.50 24.03 -14.64
N GLU A 345 13.82 24.06 -14.39
CA GLU A 345 14.44 23.19 -13.39
C GLU A 345 13.96 23.51 -11.98
N THR A 346 13.63 22.48 -11.22
CA THR A 346 13.21 22.60 -9.83
C THR A 346 13.70 21.41 -9.03
N GLN A 347 13.68 21.56 -7.71
CA GLN A 347 13.77 20.44 -6.78
C GLN A 347 12.38 19.81 -6.62
N TYR A 348 12.34 18.48 -6.58
CA TYR A 348 11.18 17.68 -6.21
C TYR A 348 10.81 17.93 -4.76
N GLY A 349 9.51 18.00 -4.52
CA GLY A 349 8.96 18.23 -3.19
C GLY A 349 8.61 19.69 -2.91
N THR A 350 7.94 19.90 -1.79
CA THR A 350 7.53 21.22 -1.30
C THR A 350 8.07 21.35 0.11
N PHE A 351 8.97 22.32 0.34
CA PHE A 351 9.74 22.43 1.59
C PHE A 351 10.46 21.11 1.97
N ASP A 352 11.12 20.47 1.01
CA ASP A 352 11.80 19.16 1.13
C ASP A 352 10.91 17.96 1.45
N TRP A 353 9.60 18.13 1.64
CA TRP A 353 8.67 17.00 1.80
C TRP A 353 8.45 16.30 0.46
N PRO A 354 8.29 14.97 0.44
CA PRO A 354 8.24 14.14 -0.78
C PRO A 354 6.92 14.25 -1.54
N VAL A 355 6.36 15.46 -1.64
CA VAL A 355 5.14 15.80 -2.37
C VAL A 355 5.30 17.15 -3.05
N LEU A 356 5.11 17.18 -4.36
CA LEU A 356 5.04 18.42 -5.11
C LEU A 356 3.61 18.97 -5.02
N VAL A 357 3.43 20.18 -4.48
CA VAL A 357 2.13 20.85 -4.39
C VAL A 357 2.01 21.87 -5.51
N ASN A 358 1.18 21.57 -6.50
CA ASN A 358 0.89 22.45 -7.62
C ASN A 358 -0.41 23.23 -7.40
N THR A 359 -0.31 24.56 -7.30
CA THR A 359 -1.45 25.48 -7.08
C THR A 359 -1.77 26.35 -8.30
N GLN A 360 -1.28 25.96 -9.47
CA GLN A 360 -1.36 26.77 -10.68
C GLN A 360 -2.80 27.08 -11.14
N GLN A 361 -2.89 28.20 -11.85
CA GLN A 361 -4.08 28.69 -12.52
C GLN A 361 -3.78 28.86 -14.01
N GLN A 362 -4.66 28.35 -14.86
CA GLN A 362 -4.66 28.50 -16.31
C GLN A 362 -5.86 29.37 -16.75
N ALA A 363 -6.08 29.50 -18.06
CA ALA A 363 -7.16 30.31 -18.62
C ALA A 363 -8.55 29.92 -18.06
N THR A 364 -9.43 30.90 -17.87
CA THR A 364 -10.64 30.84 -17.02
C THR A 364 -11.74 29.87 -17.48
N SER A 365 -11.56 29.12 -18.56
CA SER A 365 -12.57 28.21 -19.14
C SER A 365 -12.16 26.74 -19.21
N VAL A 366 -10.95 26.36 -18.75
CA VAL A 366 -10.53 24.96 -18.83
C VAL A 366 -11.12 24.12 -17.68
N THR A 367 -11.57 22.92 -18.02
CA THR A 367 -12.07 21.90 -17.06
C THR A 367 -10.98 20.95 -16.59
N THR A 368 -9.80 21.01 -17.22
CA THR A 368 -8.60 20.30 -16.79
C THR A 368 -7.37 21.17 -16.98
N ASN A 369 -6.50 21.19 -15.97
CA ASN A 369 -5.18 21.81 -16.04
C ASN A 369 -4.11 20.76 -16.34
N ASN A 370 -3.05 21.20 -17.01
CA ASN A 370 -1.87 20.38 -17.28
C ASN A 370 -0.73 20.71 -16.32
N LEU A 371 0.00 19.68 -15.90
CA LEU A 371 1.33 19.80 -15.32
C LEU A 371 2.27 18.92 -16.13
N TYR A 372 3.27 19.53 -16.75
CA TYR A 372 4.27 18.85 -17.52
C TYR A 372 5.50 18.58 -16.64
N LEU A 373 6.02 17.35 -16.70
CA LEU A 373 7.20 16.92 -15.96
C LEU A 373 8.27 16.41 -16.94
N GLN A 374 9.54 16.65 -16.62
CA GLN A 374 10.66 15.87 -17.15
C GLN A 374 11.49 15.38 -15.97
N LEU A 375 11.69 14.07 -15.90
CA LEU A 375 12.41 13.40 -14.82
C LEU A 375 13.83 13.05 -15.28
N SER A 376 14.76 12.87 -14.34
CA SER A 376 16.13 12.49 -14.67
C SER A 376 16.21 11.00 -15.01
N THR A 377 16.93 10.67 -16.07
CA THR A 377 17.14 9.29 -16.53
C THR A 377 18.57 9.09 -17.01
N ASP A 378 19.06 7.86 -16.94
CA ASP A 378 20.29 7.41 -17.60
C ASP A 378 20.01 6.70 -18.95
N ASN A 379 18.75 6.71 -19.40
CA ASN A 379 18.25 6.05 -20.60
C ASN A 379 18.40 4.52 -20.60
N ASN A 380 18.54 3.88 -19.44
CA ASN A 380 18.58 2.43 -19.33
C ASN A 380 17.26 1.80 -19.83
N ASN A 381 17.32 0.55 -20.30
CA ASN A 381 16.17 -0.13 -20.90
C ASN A 381 15.07 -0.51 -19.89
N ASN A 382 15.38 -0.49 -18.59
CA ASN A 382 14.40 -0.72 -17.53
C ASN A 382 13.57 0.54 -17.23
N THR A 383 13.92 1.69 -17.81
CA THR A 383 13.21 2.96 -17.59
C THR A 383 11.72 2.83 -17.88
N ALA A 384 10.87 3.15 -16.91
CA ALA A 384 9.42 3.05 -17.05
C ALA A 384 8.70 4.00 -16.09
N LEU A 385 7.48 4.40 -16.47
CA LEU A 385 6.60 5.22 -15.67
C LEU A 385 5.17 4.67 -15.70
N TYR A 386 4.49 4.71 -14.56
CA TYR A 386 3.08 4.37 -14.43
C TYR A 386 2.35 5.36 -13.54
N GLY A 387 1.17 5.82 -13.95
CA GLY A 387 0.27 6.59 -13.10
C GLY A 387 -0.71 5.69 -12.35
N GLN A 388 -0.42 5.38 -11.07
CA GLN A 388 -1.34 4.61 -10.21
C GLN A 388 -2.61 5.41 -9.92
N ILE A 389 -2.44 6.68 -9.54
CA ILE A 389 -3.54 7.65 -9.38
C ILE A 389 -3.19 8.86 -10.22
N GLY A 390 -4.19 9.42 -10.91
CA GLY A 390 -4.02 10.52 -11.85
C GLY A 390 -3.99 10.04 -13.30
N LYS A 391 -4.08 10.99 -14.23
CA LYS A 391 -4.15 10.71 -15.67
C LYS A 391 -2.95 11.31 -16.38
N ILE A 392 -2.20 10.44 -17.06
CA ILE A 392 -1.09 10.83 -17.94
C ILE A 392 -1.64 10.90 -19.36
N ALA A 393 -1.83 12.12 -19.87
CA ALA A 393 -2.52 12.35 -21.14
C ALA A 393 -1.77 11.79 -22.35
N ASN A 394 -0.43 11.74 -22.28
CA ASN A 394 0.43 11.24 -23.34
C ASN A 394 1.01 9.85 -23.04
N ALA A 395 0.33 9.06 -22.20
CA ALA A 395 0.67 7.66 -21.99
C ALA A 395 0.51 6.84 -23.27
N GLN A 396 1.40 5.87 -23.50
CA GLN A 396 1.37 5.01 -24.69
C GLN A 396 0.25 3.97 -24.60
N LYS A 397 -0.05 3.47 -23.40
CA LYS A 397 -1.15 2.53 -23.15
C LYS A 397 -1.63 2.67 -21.71
N GLY A 398 -2.93 2.85 -21.51
CA GLY A 398 -3.48 3.09 -20.17
C GLY A 398 -2.79 4.30 -19.53
N ASN A 399 -2.13 4.07 -18.40
CA ASN A 399 -1.31 5.06 -17.69
C ASN A 399 0.20 4.76 -17.75
N PHE A 400 0.66 3.96 -18.71
CA PHE A 400 2.07 3.57 -18.85
C PHE A 400 2.84 4.40 -19.89
N ILE A 401 4.12 4.63 -19.58
CA ILE A 401 5.14 5.05 -20.55
C ILE A 401 6.36 4.14 -20.38
N ASN A 402 6.82 3.51 -21.46
CA ASN A 402 8.02 2.69 -21.47
C ASN A 402 9.30 3.51 -21.75
N ALA A 403 10.45 2.84 -21.78
CA ALA A 403 11.73 3.48 -22.03
C ALA A 403 11.74 4.29 -23.33
N ASP A 404 11.18 3.76 -24.42
CA ASP A 404 11.14 4.46 -25.72
C ASP A 404 10.23 5.70 -25.68
N GLY A 405 9.08 5.61 -24.99
CA GLY A 405 8.18 6.75 -24.82
C GLY A 405 8.75 7.85 -23.92
N LEU A 406 9.64 7.48 -22.99
CA LEU A 406 10.34 8.40 -22.09
C LEU A 406 11.65 8.93 -22.68
N ARG A 407 12.15 8.41 -23.80
CA ARG A 407 13.46 8.79 -24.35
C ARG A 407 13.33 9.96 -25.32
N LEU A 408 14.14 11.00 -25.11
CA LEU A 408 14.30 12.08 -26.09
C LEU A 408 15.14 11.59 -27.29
N PRO A 409 14.95 12.14 -28.50
CA PRO A 409 15.83 11.83 -29.62
C PRO A 409 17.28 12.23 -29.29
N PRO A 410 18.28 11.49 -29.79
CA PRO A 410 19.67 11.85 -29.59
C PRO A 410 19.96 13.19 -30.27
N ASN A 411 20.93 13.92 -29.75
CA ASN A 411 21.42 15.14 -30.39
C ASN A 411 22.16 14.82 -31.72
N LYS A 412 22.65 15.86 -32.40
CA LYS A 412 23.33 15.69 -33.71
C LYS A 412 24.58 14.81 -33.61
N GLU A 413 25.17 14.73 -32.43
CA GLU A 413 26.35 13.92 -32.09
C GLU A 413 25.99 12.49 -31.65
N GLY A 414 24.70 12.13 -31.62
CA GLY A 414 24.24 10.80 -31.21
C GLY A 414 24.07 10.61 -29.69
N ASN A 415 24.28 11.65 -28.89
CA ASN A 415 24.19 11.58 -27.44
C ASN A 415 22.75 11.81 -26.96
N TYR A 416 22.29 10.96 -26.05
CA TYR A 416 21.00 11.10 -25.39
C TYR A 416 21.08 12.08 -24.21
N GLN A 417 20.03 12.88 -24.02
CA GLN A 417 19.91 13.75 -22.85
C GLN A 417 19.59 12.93 -21.60
N LYS A 418 20.02 13.42 -20.41
CA LYS A 418 19.74 12.80 -19.10
C LYS A 418 18.36 13.16 -18.52
N LEU A 419 17.41 13.48 -19.38
CA LEU A 419 16.05 13.88 -19.04
C LEU A 419 15.06 13.13 -19.92
N THR A 420 13.91 12.80 -19.36
CA THR A 420 12.84 12.15 -20.11
C THR A 420 12.23 13.08 -21.16
N ALA A 421 11.53 12.51 -22.13
CA ALA A 421 10.48 13.20 -22.85
C ALA A 421 9.44 13.74 -21.86
N THR A 422 8.72 14.78 -22.27
CA THR A 422 7.75 15.45 -21.40
C THR A 422 6.62 14.51 -21.03
N ILE A 423 6.31 14.40 -19.73
CA ILE A 423 5.17 13.68 -19.18
C ILE A 423 4.05 14.68 -18.92
N GLN A 424 2.86 14.47 -19.46
CA GLN A 424 1.72 15.39 -19.31
C GLN A 424 0.72 14.83 -18.30
N LEU A 425 0.76 15.34 -17.07
CA LEU A 425 -0.27 15.07 -16.06
C LEU A 425 -1.46 16.00 -16.24
N THR A 426 -2.65 15.46 -16.06
CA THR A 426 -3.90 16.23 -16.07
C THR A 426 -4.57 16.21 -14.70
N ALA A 427 -5.02 17.38 -14.25
CA ALA A 427 -5.79 17.56 -13.03
C ALA A 427 -7.15 18.20 -13.37
N PRO A 428 -8.24 17.81 -12.68
CA PRO A 428 -9.52 18.51 -12.83
C PRO A 428 -9.38 19.98 -12.44
N ALA A 429 -10.15 20.85 -13.09
CA ALA A 429 -10.07 22.30 -12.88
C ALA A 429 -11.46 22.95 -12.87
N ALA A 430 -11.59 24.03 -12.08
CA ALA A 430 -12.75 24.91 -12.02
C ALA A 430 -12.30 26.35 -12.20
N ALA A 431 -12.88 27.06 -13.17
CA ALA A 431 -12.52 28.44 -13.53
C ALA A 431 -11.00 28.64 -13.75
N GLY A 432 -10.34 27.65 -14.37
CA GLY A 432 -8.90 27.65 -14.64
C GLY A 432 -8.02 27.31 -13.43
N LYS A 433 -8.55 27.19 -12.22
CA LYS A 433 -7.78 26.73 -11.05
C LYS A 433 -7.90 25.22 -10.91
N ASN A 434 -6.85 24.56 -10.43
CA ASN A 434 -6.92 23.15 -10.07
C ASN A 434 -8.09 22.94 -9.10
N ILE A 435 -8.76 21.79 -9.19
CA ILE A 435 -9.54 21.24 -8.09
C ILE A 435 -8.58 20.36 -7.30
N ALA A 436 -8.65 20.42 -5.96
CA ALA A 436 -7.78 19.65 -5.08
C ALA A 436 -7.74 18.18 -5.52
N THR A 437 -6.57 17.60 -5.72
CA THR A 437 -6.46 16.23 -6.25
C THR A 437 -5.11 15.63 -5.89
N LEU A 438 -4.99 14.31 -6.02
CA LEU A 438 -3.75 13.56 -5.81
C LEU A 438 -3.37 12.85 -7.11
N SER A 439 -2.09 12.84 -7.43
CA SER A 439 -1.48 11.94 -8.42
C SER A 439 -0.37 11.14 -7.74
N ILE A 440 -0.40 9.82 -7.93
CA ILE A 440 0.64 8.88 -7.49
C ILE A 440 1.26 8.28 -8.75
N LEU A 441 2.54 8.56 -8.96
CA LEU A 441 3.32 8.01 -10.06
C LEU A 441 4.33 7.00 -9.53
N LEU A 442 4.55 5.93 -10.27
CA LEU A 442 5.68 5.02 -10.09
C LEU A 442 6.69 5.30 -11.20
N TYR A 443 7.93 5.55 -10.85
CA TYR A 443 9.00 5.87 -11.79
C TYR A 443 10.31 5.17 -11.46
N GLN A 444 10.83 4.42 -12.43
CA GLN A 444 12.17 3.87 -12.42
C GLN A 444 12.91 4.50 -13.59
N GLY A 445 13.87 5.39 -13.32
CA GLY A 445 14.54 6.19 -14.36
C GLY A 445 16.03 5.93 -14.50
N LYS A 446 16.65 5.39 -13.46
CA LYS A 446 18.09 5.14 -13.39
C LYS A 446 18.35 3.74 -12.86
N VAL A 447 19.52 3.20 -13.19
CA VAL A 447 19.96 1.92 -12.62
C VAL A 447 20.09 2.06 -11.10
N ASN A 448 19.45 1.13 -10.40
CA ASN A 448 19.46 1.06 -8.96
C ASN A 448 20.77 0.38 -8.50
N ASN A 449 21.67 1.15 -7.89
CA ASN A 449 22.95 0.64 -7.37
C ASN A 449 22.90 0.43 -5.85
N TYR A 450 23.71 -0.51 -5.37
CA TYR A 450 23.91 -0.79 -3.94
C TYR A 450 25.39 -1.08 -3.66
N THR A 451 25.83 -0.86 -2.42
CA THR A 451 27.21 -1.11 -2.00
C THR A 451 27.44 -2.61 -1.79
N THR A 452 28.42 -3.18 -2.51
CA THR A 452 28.83 -4.59 -2.39
C THR A 452 30.09 -4.78 -1.54
N GLY A 453 30.84 -3.71 -1.29
CA GLY A 453 32.06 -3.71 -0.49
C GLY A 453 32.91 -2.46 -0.73
N THR A 454 34.16 -2.51 -0.29
CA THR A 454 35.19 -1.50 -0.60
C THR A 454 36.42 -2.17 -1.19
N THR A 455 37.13 -1.45 -2.05
CA THR A 455 38.44 -1.86 -2.59
C THR A 455 39.40 -0.67 -2.52
N GLN A 456 40.70 -0.89 -2.69
CA GLN A 456 41.66 0.20 -2.85
C GLN A 456 41.76 0.60 -4.33
N ASP A 457 41.85 1.91 -4.58
CA ASP A 457 42.16 2.46 -5.90
C ASP A 457 43.67 2.39 -6.19
N GLU A 458 44.09 2.95 -7.34
CA GLU A 458 45.50 2.98 -7.76
C GLU A 458 46.42 3.77 -6.80
N ASN A 459 45.85 4.61 -5.93
CA ASN A 459 46.57 5.40 -4.93
C ASN A 459 46.54 4.76 -3.53
N GLY A 460 45.85 3.64 -3.36
CA GLY A 460 45.65 2.97 -2.07
C GLY A 460 44.47 3.51 -1.25
N ASP A 461 43.67 4.42 -1.82
CA ASP A 461 42.49 4.99 -1.17
C ASP A 461 41.30 4.03 -1.27
N LEU A 462 40.51 3.93 -0.20
CA LEU A 462 39.32 3.08 -0.20
C LEU A 462 38.22 3.70 -1.08
N VAL A 463 37.80 2.95 -2.09
CA VAL A 463 36.68 3.26 -2.98
C VAL A 463 35.55 2.23 -2.81
N ILE A 464 34.31 2.70 -2.93
CA ILE A 464 33.11 1.87 -2.80
C ILE A 464 32.93 1.05 -4.09
N LEU A 465 32.70 -0.26 -3.92
CA LEU A 465 32.28 -1.13 -5.00
C LEU A 465 30.75 -1.16 -5.07
N TYR A 466 30.20 -0.87 -6.25
CA TYR A 466 28.76 -0.87 -6.50
C TYR A 466 28.33 -2.11 -7.29
N GLY A 467 27.27 -2.75 -6.84
CA GLY A 467 26.48 -3.70 -7.62
C GLY A 467 25.25 -3.03 -8.23
N GLN A 468 24.70 -3.65 -9.28
CA GLN A 468 23.47 -3.20 -9.94
C GLN A 468 22.33 -4.16 -9.61
N ALA A 469 21.18 -3.61 -9.19
CA ALA A 469 19.98 -4.39 -8.92
C ALA A 469 19.29 -4.80 -10.23
N ASN A 470 18.82 -6.03 -10.30
CA ASN A 470 17.99 -6.53 -11.38
C ASN A 470 16.49 -6.32 -11.08
N PHE A 471 15.60 -6.83 -11.94
CA PHE A 471 14.16 -6.67 -11.77
C PHE A 471 13.58 -7.43 -10.56
N PHE A 472 14.28 -8.43 -10.03
CA PHE A 472 13.86 -9.23 -8.87
C PHE A 472 14.20 -8.52 -7.55
N ASP A 473 15.38 -7.90 -7.51
CA ASP A 473 16.03 -7.37 -6.31
C ASP A 473 15.29 -6.22 -5.60
N ASP A 474 14.31 -5.61 -6.27
CA ASP A 474 13.50 -4.51 -5.73
C ASP A 474 12.01 -4.84 -5.59
N VAL A 475 11.64 -6.11 -5.73
CA VAL A 475 10.23 -6.53 -5.78
C VAL A 475 9.73 -7.01 -4.42
N PHE A 476 10.45 -7.96 -3.82
CA PHE A 476 9.96 -8.64 -2.63
C PHE A 476 10.42 -7.95 -1.35
N SER A 477 9.41 -7.60 -0.55
CA SER A 477 9.53 -7.03 0.79
C SER A 477 8.83 -7.96 1.79
N LEU A 478 8.53 -7.48 3.01
CA LEU A 478 7.78 -8.23 4.03
C LEU A 478 8.44 -9.55 4.51
N ILE A 479 9.77 -9.66 4.33
CA ILE A 479 10.56 -10.86 4.68
C ILE A 479 10.35 -11.26 6.15
N ASP A 480 10.21 -10.28 7.03
CA ASP A 480 9.99 -10.45 8.47
C ASP A 480 8.69 -9.78 8.95
N ALA A 481 7.65 -9.80 8.12
CA ALA A 481 6.32 -9.34 8.50
C ALA A 481 5.45 -10.50 9.03
N GLN A 482 4.37 -10.15 9.74
CA GLN A 482 3.35 -11.09 10.21
C GLN A 482 1.95 -10.52 9.96
N PRO A 483 0.97 -11.33 9.52
CA PRO A 483 -0.39 -10.86 9.32
C PRO A 483 -1.04 -10.45 10.65
N LEU A 484 -1.88 -9.42 10.60
CA LEU A 484 -2.67 -8.98 11.76
C LEU A 484 -3.88 -9.89 12.02
N LEU A 485 -4.55 -10.32 10.95
CA LEU A 485 -5.73 -11.17 11.05
C LEU A 485 -5.33 -12.63 11.24
N LYS A 486 -5.87 -13.26 12.28
CA LYS A 486 -5.76 -14.70 12.51
C LYS A 486 -7.14 -15.33 12.32
N LEU A 487 -7.22 -16.31 11.42
CA LEU A 487 -8.44 -17.06 11.08
C LEU A 487 -8.55 -18.37 11.86
N SER A 488 -7.43 -18.86 12.38
CA SER A 488 -7.35 -20.01 13.29
C SER A 488 -6.01 -20.02 14.04
N ASP A 489 -5.93 -20.81 15.10
CA ASP A 489 -4.69 -21.04 15.86
C ASP A 489 -3.59 -21.74 15.04
N ASP A 490 -3.94 -22.30 13.88
CA ASP A 490 -3.00 -22.99 13.01
C ASP A 490 -2.22 -22.00 12.12
N SER A 491 -1.07 -21.55 12.61
CA SER A 491 -0.16 -20.65 11.90
C SER A 491 0.65 -21.29 10.76
N ARG A 492 0.46 -22.60 10.48
CA ARG A 492 1.18 -23.30 9.41
C ARG A 492 0.85 -22.77 8.02
N PHE A 493 -0.32 -22.17 7.85
CA PHE A 493 -0.67 -21.42 6.65
C PHE A 493 -0.80 -19.95 7.00
N SER A 494 -0.17 -19.08 6.21
CA SER A 494 -0.47 -17.65 6.23
C SER A 494 -0.19 -17.01 4.89
N LYS A 495 -0.92 -15.94 4.59
CA LYS A 495 -0.77 -15.14 3.39
C LYS A 495 -0.64 -13.68 3.79
N MET A 496 0.38 -13.01 3.29
CA MET A 496 0.61 -11.58 3.48
C MET A 496 0.63 -10.90 2.13
N THR A 497 0.01 -9.72 2.04
CA THR A 497 -0.07 -8.92 0.82
C THR A 497 0.51 -7.53 1.10
N SER A 498 1.51 -7.12 0.32
CA SER A 498 1.98 -5.74 0.29
C SER A 498 1.13 -4.93 -0.68
N GLU A 499 0.40 -3.93 -0.19
CA GLU A 499 -0.46 -3.09 -1.04
C GLU A 499 0.31 -1.93 -1.70
N LYS A 500 1.60 -1.74 -1.37
CA LYS A 500 2.48 -0.88 -2.16
C LYS A 500 2.82 -1.54 -3.49
N LEU A 501 2.47 -0.88 -4.58
CA LEU A 501 2.71 -1.38 -5.93
C LEU A 501 4.18 -1.23 -6.32
N ASN A 502 4.66 -2.17 -7.13
CA ASN A 502 5.98 -2.17 -7.73
C ASN A 502 5.86 -2.14 -9.25
N LEU A 503 6.74 -1.39 -9.90
CA LEU A 503 6.86 -1.38 -11.36
C LEU A 503 7.94 -2.40 -11.74
N ILE A 504 7.59 -3.34 -12.62
CA ILE A 504 8.49 -4.38 -13.11
C ILE A 504 8.58 -4.25 -14.61
N ASN A 505 9.79 -3.96 -15.10
CA ASN A 505 10.10 -4.00 -16.52
C ASN A 505 10.88 -5.29 -16.81
N ALA A 506 10.23 -6.26 -17.45
CA ALA A 506 10.86 -7.54 -17.78
C ALA A 506 11.69 -7.37 -19.05
N PHE A 507 13.02 -7.38 -18.90
CA PHE A 507 13.96 -7.25 -20.01
C PHE A 507 14.87 -8.48 -20.09
N TYR A 508 14.74 -9.27 -21.17
CA TYR A 508 15.47 -10.53 -21.37
C TYR A 508 16.10 -10.58 -22.77
N ASP A 509 17.32 -11.11 -22.89
CA ASP A 509 18.06 -11.20 -24.16
C ASP A 509 18.07 -9.90 -24.97
N LYS A 510 18.26 -8.78 -24.27
CA LYS A 510 18.24 -7.43 -24.86
C LYS A 510 16.89 -7.05 -25.48
N LYS A 511 15.79 -7.69 -25.09
CA LYS A 511 14.42 -7.43 -25.54
C LYS A 511 13.49 -7.15 -24.36
N GLN A 512 12.65 -6.14 -24.50
CA GLN A 512 11.57 -5.87 -23.56
C GLN A 512 10.45 -6.89 -23.76
N GLN A 513 10.12 -7.63 -22.70
CA GLN A 513 9.06 -8.65 -22.71
C GLN A 513 7.74 -8.14 -22.12
N GLY A 514 7.74 -6.95 -21.49
CA GLY A 514 6.55 -6.28 -20.98
C GLY A 514 6.84 -5.43 -19.74
N ILE A 515 5.91 -4.54 -19.39
CA ILE A 515 5.93 -3.81 -18.12
C ILE A 515 4.67 -4.18 -17.35
N SER A 516 4.84 -4.54 -16.08
CA SER A 516 3.75 -4.88 -15.18
C SER A 516 3.82 -4.02 -13.94
N VAL A 517 2.66 -3.62 -13.43
CA VAL A 517 2.51 -3.08 -12.08
C VAL A 517 2.00 -4.21 -11.22
N VAL A 518 2.73 -4.54 -10.17
CA VAL A 518 2.42 -5.69 -9.33
C VAL A 518 2.28 -5.30 -7.87
N GLN A 519 1.42 -6.02 -7.17
CA GLN A 519 1.54 -6.18 -5.72
C GLN A 519 2.34 -7.45 -5.42
N THR A 520 2.86 -7.57 -4.19
CA THR A 520 3.62 -8.75 -3.77
C THR A 520 2.95 -9.47 -2.63
N LEU A 521 3.14 -10.79 -2.61
CA LEU A 521 2.59 -11.67 -1.61
C LEU A 521 3.66 -12.58 -1.05
N THR A 522 3.54 -12.89 0.23
CA THR A 522 4.33 -13.91 0.92
C THR A 522 3.37 -14.94 1.48
N VAL A 523 3.60 -16.20 1.16
CA VAL A 523 2.77 -17.31 1.62
C VAL A 523 3.63 -18.26 2.43
N ASN A 524 3.28 -18.49 3.69
CA ASN A 524 3.83 -19.60 4.47
C ASN A 524 2.85 -20.76 4.36
N ASP A 525 3.35 -21.94 4.05
CA ASP A 525 2.53 -23.14 3.89
C ASP A 525 3.28 -24.41 4.32
N VAL A 526 2.58 -25.54 4.31
CA VAL A 526 3.17 -26.85 4.62
C VAL A 526 2.69 -27.86 3.59
N ILE A 527 3.62 -28.64 3.04
CA ILE A 527 3.34 -29.76 2.14
C ILE A 527 3.67 -31.10 2.79
N GLU A 528 2.93 -32.14 2.41
CA GLU A 528 3.23 -33.53 2.75
C GLU A 528 4.29 -34.09 1.79
N THR A 529 5.25 -34.84 2.31
CA THR A 529 6.33 -35.43 1.48
C THR A 529 6.06 -36.88 1.06
N GLY A 530 5.15 -37.55 1.76
CA GLY A 530 4.95 -39.00 1.64
C GLY A 530 6.07 -39.85 2.25
N ILE A 531 7.03 -39.26 2.97
CA ILE A 531 8.17 -39.93 3.61
C ILE A 531 7.99 -39.93 5.13
N GLU A 532 7.97 -41.11 5.76
CA GLU A 532 7.73 -41.25 7.20
C GLU A 532 8.74 -40.49 8.08
N ALA A 533 10.02 -40.44 7.67
CA ALA A 533 11.07 -39.75 8.42
C ALA A 533 10.95 -38.21 8.39
N THR A 534 10.37 -37.66 7.32
CA THR A 534 10.22 -36.21 7.12
C THR A 534 8.81 -35.96 6.57
N PRO A 535 7.74 -36.18 7.36
CA PRO A 535 6.38 -36.30 6.82
C PRO A 535 5.90 -35.00 6.15
N THR A 536 6.40 -33.85 6.61
CA THR A 536 6.03 -32.55 6.05
C THR A 536 7.24 -31.64 5.88
N VAL A 537 7.11 -30.68 4.96
CA VAL A 537 8.06 -29.58 4.77
C VAL A 537 7.30 -28.26 4.82
N ALA A 538 7.73 -27.37 5.71
CA ALA A 538 7.24 -26.00 5.79
C ALA A 538 8.00 -25.12 4.79
N ARG A 539 7.28 -24.23 4.10
CA ARG A 539 7.83 -23.42 3.01
C ARG A 539 7.38 -21.97 3.10
N VAL A 540 8.12 -21.12 2.39
CA VAL A 540 7.82 -19.71 2.18
C VAL A 540 7.88 -19.43 0.69
N THR A 541 6.79 -18.90 0.14
CA THR A 541 6.65 -18.55 -1.27
C THR A 541 6.41 -17.07 -1.40
N TYR A 542 7.34 -16.37 -2.02
CA TYR A 542 7.18 -14.99 -2.46
C TYR A 542 6.65 -14.98 -3.88
N LEU A 543 5.60 -14.21 -4.18
CA LEU A 543 5.07 -14.12 -5.54
C LEU A 543 4.47 -12.75 -5.89
N THR A 544 4.42 -12.44 -7.18
CA THR A 544 3.79 -11.23 -7.69
C THR A 544 2.36 -11.48 -8.18
N GLU A 545 1.52 -10.46 -8.05
CA GLU A 545 0.17 -10.40 -8.62
C GLU A 545 0.04 -9.11 -9.44
N ALA A 546 -0.22 -9.26 -10.74
CA ALA A 546 -0.27 -8.14 -11.67
C ALA A 546 -1.57 -7.34 -11.54
N VAL A 547 -1.47 -6.09 -11.12
CA VAL A 547 -2.59 -5.15 -11.01
C VAL A 547 -2.91 -4.51 -12.36
N ASP A 548 -1.88 -4.19 -13.14
CA ASP A 548 -2.02 -3.62 -14.49
C ASP A 548 -0.82 -4.00 -15.36
N VAL A 549 -1.00 -4.06 -16.69
CA VAL A 549 0.01 -4.57 -17.63
C VAL A 549 0.06 -3.79 -18.95
N MET A 550 1.28 -3.35 -19.29
CA MET A 550 1.61 -2.80 -20.60
C MET A 550 2.26 -3.87 -21.47
N ASN A 551 1.50 -4.38 -22.44
CA ASN A 551 1.99 -5.30 -23.45
C ASN A 551 2.48 -4.49 -24.66
N ASN A 552 3.78 -4.55 -25.01
CA ASN A 552 4.21 -4.77 -26.40
C ASN A 552 5.71 -5.14 -26.56
N ALA A 553 5.98 -6.38 -26.97
CA ALA A 553 6.71 -6.78 -28.19
C ALA A 553 6.69 -8.34 -28.24
N VAL A 554 6.18 -8.93 -29.34
CA VAL A 554 6.13 -10.39 -29.61
C VAL A 554 4.93 -11.22 -29.09
N SER A 555 3.76 -10.65 -28.76
CA SER A 555 2.52 -11.46 -28.62
C SER A 555 1.50 -11.09 -29.70
N ALA A 556 1.71 -11.58 -30.92
CA ALA A 556 0.65 -11.62 -31.94
C ALA A 556 -0.51 -12.58 -31.58
N THR A 557 -0.43 -13.28 -30.44
CA THR A 557 -1.39 -14.33 -30.04
C THR A 557 -1.74 -14.40 -28.55
N GLY A 558 -1.21 -13.54 -27.68
CA GLY A 558 -1.33 -13.71 -26.22
C GLY A 558 -2.07 -12.58 -25.51
N SER A 559 -3.25 -12.89 -24.95
CA SER A 559 -3.85 -12.11 -23.86
C SER A 559 -3.04 -12.38 -22.58
N THR A 560 -2.63 -11.34 -21.86
CA THR A 560 -2.15 -11.47 -20.48
C THR A 560 -3.37 -11.44 -19.56
N THR A 561 -3.59 -12.47 -18.74
CA THR A 561 -4.70 -12.47 -17.77
C THR A 561 -4.46 -11.39 -16.69
N PRO A 562 -5.38 -10.42 -16.52
CA PRO A 562 -5.30 -9.42 -15.46
C PRO A 562 -5.92 -9.91 -14.14
N ASP A 563 -6.27 -11.20 -14.03
CA ASP A 563 -7.05 -11.69 -12.89
C ASP A 563 -6.22 -11.64 -11.61
N THR A 564 -6.51 -10.64 -10.78
CA THR A 564 -5.98 -10.49 -9.43
C THR A 564 -7.14 -10.37 -8.46
N LYS A 565 -7.40 -11.45 -7.74
CA LYS A 565 -8.12 -11.36 -6.47
C LYS A 565 -7.10 -10.95 -5.42
N THR A 566 -6.97 -9.66 -5.17
CA THR A 566 -6.23 -9.19 -4.01
C THR A 566 -6.91 -9.76 -2.76
N SER A 567 -6.17 -10.49 -1.94
CA SER A 567 -6.69 -11.04 -0.68
C SER A 567 -6.04 -10.32 0.49
N ALA A 568 -6.82 -10.07 1.54
CA ALA A 568 -6.30 -9.52 2.79
C ALA A 568 -5.19 -10.41 3.37
N SER A 569 -4.32 -9.80 4.18
CA SER A 569 -3.30 -10.53 4.92
C SER A 569 -3.96 -11.30 6.07
N ALA A 570 -3.71 -12.60 6.17
CA ALA A 570 -4.28 -13.45 7.21
C ALA A 570 -3.41 -14.68 7.51
N SER A 571 -3.39 -15.14 8.76
CA SER A 571 -2.89 -16.47 9.13
C SER A 571 -4.04 -17.43 9.40
N GLY A 572 -3.80 -18.73 9.25
CA GLY A 572 -4.81 -19.77 9.31
C GLY A 572 -5.47 -20.01 7.95
N ALA A 573 -5.72 -21.28 7.62
CA ALA A 573 -6.49 -21.65 6.43
C ALA A 573 -7.98 -21.73 6.76
N VAL A 574 -8.83 -21.11 5.94
CA VAL A 574 -10.31 -21.27 6.02
C VAL A 574 -10.74 -22.65 5.52
N THR A 575 -9.95 -23.23 4.62
CA THR A 575 -10.13 -24.60 4.14
C THR A 575 -9.25 -25.56 4.92
N LYS A 576 -9.51 -26.88 4.83
CA LYS A 576 -8.66 -27.89 5.46
C LYS A 576 -7.25 -27.97 4.83
N SER A 577 -7.06 -27.41 3.64
CA SER A 577 -5.77 -27.44 2.95
C SER A 577 -4.83 -26.40 3.56
N LYS A 578 -3.62 -26.84 3.90
CA LYS A 578 -2.52 -25.99 4.40
C LYS A 578 -1.43 -25.79 3.35
N THR A 579 -1.71 -26.26 2.14
CA THR A 579 -0.84 -26.14 0.97
C THR A 579 -1.36 -25.02 0.09
N TYR A 580 -0.46 -24.13 -0.29
CA TYR A 580 -0.74 -23.12 -1.30
C TYR A 580 -0.76 -23.73 -2.69
N GLU A 581 -1.84 -23.48 -3.41
CA GLU A 581 -1.99 -23.82 -4.82
C GLU A 581 -1.95 -22.54 -5.67
N LEU A 582 -1.29 -22.63 -6.82
CA LEU A 582 -1.29 -21.52 -7.77
C LEU A 582 -2.72 -21.29 -8.29
N PRO A 583 -3.21 -20.05 -8.26
CA PRO A 583 -4.52 -19.75 -8.82
C PRO A 583 -4.51 -19.93 -10.34
N GLU A 584 -5.64 -20.32 -10.92
CA GLU A 584 -5.82 -20.31 -12.37
C GLU A 584 -5.49 -18.91 -12.96
N PRO A 585 -4.91 -18.83 -14.17
CA PRO A 585 -4.60 -19.94 -15.07
C PRO A 585 -3.21 -20.57 -14.82
N TYR A 586 -2.52 -20.28 -13.72
CA TYR A 586 -1.12 -20.67 -13.54
C TYR A 586 -0.97 -22.09 -13.00
N TYR A 587 0.03 -22.80 -13.47
CA TYR A 587 0.43 -24.11 -12.98
C TYR A 587 1.96 -24.28 -13.12
N TYR A 588 2.54 -25.27 -12.46
CA TYR A 588 3.96 -25.59 -12.60
C TYR A 588 4.17 -26.95 -13.27
N ASN A 589 5.26 -27.05 -14.02
CA ASN A 589 5.75 -28.28 -14.62
C ASN A 589 7.05 -28.71 -13.93
N LEU A 590 7.20 -30.01 -13.67
CA LEU A 590 8.39 -30.57 -13.03
C LEU A 590 9.40 -31.02 -14.09
N LYS A 591 10.68 -30.71 -13.87
CA LYS A 591 11.77 -31.14 -14.76
C LYS A 591 13.04 -31.43 -13.97
N LEU A 592 13.44 -32.69 -13.90
CA LEU A 592 14.67 -33.10 -13.23
C LEU A 592 15.90 -32.67 -14.03
N PHE A 593 16.90 -32.12 -13.35
CA PHE A 593 18.22 -31.81 -13.93
C PHE A 593 19.33 -31.99 -12.89
N THR A 594 20.57 -32.11 -13.34
CA THR A 594 21.73 -32.26 -12.46
C THR A 594 22.55 -30.97 -12.41
N ASP A 595 22.80 -30.47 -11.20
CA ASP A 595 23.80 -29.44 -10.91
C ASP A 595 24.97 -30.09 -10.15
N SER A 596 26.13 -30.16 -10.82
CA SER A 596 27.33 -30.83 -10.30
C SER A 596 27.06 -32.31 -9.95
N THR A 597 26.90 -32.65 -8.67
CA THR A 597 26.60 -34.01 -8.20
C THR A 597 25.19 -34.15 -7.62
N GLN A 598 24.37 -33.09 -7.66
CA GLN A 598 23.05 -33.08 -7.06
C GLN A 598 21.97 -33.10 -8.13
N THR A 599 21.02 -34.04 -8.00
CA THR A 599 19.77 -34.02 -8.76
C THR A 599 18.83 -33.00 -8.14
N ILE A 600 18.26 -32.14 -8.98
CA ILE A 600 17.36 -31.05 -8.61
C ILE A 600 16.00 -31.27 -9.30
N THR A 601 14.92 -31.18 -8.54
CA THR A 601 13.56 -31.09 -9.09
C THR A 601 13.33 -29.67 -9.58
N GLY A 602 13.42 -29.45 -10.89
CA GLY A 602 13.19 -28.14 -11.49
C GLY A 602 11.71 -27.78 -11.60
N LEU A 603 11.37 -26.51 -11.40
CA LEU A 603 10.02 -25.97 -11.58
C LEU A 603 10.00 -24.99 -12.76
N GLU A 604 8.98 -25.11 -13.61
CA GLU A 604 8.74 -24.22 -14.76
C GLU A 604 7.29 -23.73 -14.71
N LEU A 605 7.07 -22.41 -14.68
CA LEU A 605 5.76 -21.78 -14.61
C LEU A 605 5.09 -21.74 -15.99
N LYS A 606 3.84 -22.18 -16.05
CA LYS A 606 3.02 -22.20 -17.26
C LYS A 606 1.63 -21.66 -17.00
N THR A 607 0.90 -21.38 -18.07
CA THR A 607 -0.52 -21.03 -18.00
C THR A 607 -1.36 -22.04 -18.79
N LEU A 608 -2.59 -22.29 -18.33
CA LEU A 608 -3.54 -23.19 -18.96
C LEU A 608 -3.93 -22.73 -20.38
N ASP A 609 -3.89 -21.42 -20.62
CA ASP A 609 -4.24 -20.80 -21.91
C ASP A 609 -3.04 -20.67 -22.88
N GLY A 610 -1.84 -21.11 -22.47
CA GLY A 610 -0.61 -20.99 -23.27
C GLY A 610 -0.04 -19.58 -23.39
N SER A 611 -0.60 -18.60 -22.68
CA SER A 611 -0.04 -17.25 -22.57
C SER A 611 1.31 -17.25 -21.81
N THR A 612 2.08 -16.16 -21.97
CA THR A 612 3.32 -16.00 -21.21
C THR A 612 3.01 -15.62 -19.76
N PRO A 613 3.49 -16.38 -18.76
CA PRO A 613 3.27 -16.02 -17.36
C PRO A 613 3.84 -14.63 -17.03
N ASN A 614 3.05 -13.79 -16.38
CA ASN A 614 3.43 -12.47 -15.88
C ASN A 614 3.74 -12.46 -14.36
N LYS A 615 3.81 -13.64 -13.73
CA LYS A 615 4.19 -13.81 -12.32
C LYS A 615 5.69 -14.07 -12.17
N ILE A 616 6.24 -13.58 -11.07
CA ILE A 616 7.55 -13.94 -10.56
C ILE A 616 7.29 -14.63 -9.22
N ILE A 617 7.94 -15.77 -9.01
CA ILE A 617 7.80 -16.61 -7.82
C ILE A 617 9.20 -16.91 -7.30
N LEU A 618 9.38 -16.89 -5.98
CA LEU A 618 10.52 -17.44 -5.28
C LEU A 618 10.03 -18.37 -4.16
N GLY A 619 10.39 -19.65 -4.24
CA GLY A 619 10.11 -20.66 -3.22
C GLY A 619 11.35 -21.02 -2.40
N LEU A 620 11.24 -20.94 -1.07
CA LEU A 620 12.26 -21.36 -0.11
C LEU A 620 11.64 -22.32 0.92
N THR A 621 12.44 -23.19 1.52
CA THR A 621 12.03 -23.84 2.77
C THR A 621 11.96 -22.82 3.90
N LYS A 622 11.19 -23.12 4.95
CA LYS A 622 11.11 -22.26 6.13
C LYS A 622 12.48 -22.00 6.75
N THR A 623 13.32 -23.04 6.89
CA THR A 623 14.67 -22.94 7.45
C THR A 623 15.57 -22.03 6.62
N GLU A 624 15.55 -22.17 5.28
CA GLU A 624 16.29 -21.27 4.39
C GLU A 624 15.81 -19.83 4.56
N ASN A 625 14.50 -19.58 4.57
CA ASN A 625 13.95 -18.24 4.78
C ASN A 625 14.29 -17.65 6.16
N GLU A 626 14.34 -18.47 7.21
CA GLU A 626 14.76 -18.05 8.55
C GLU A 626 16.22 -17.58 8.57
N SER A 627 17.11 -18.22 7.80
CA SER A 627 18.50 -17.76 7.65
C SER A 627 18.61 -16.38 6.97
N ILE A 628 17.68 -16.07 6.05
CA ILE A 628 17.59 -14.76 5.40
C ILE A 628 16.96 -13.73 6.34
N ARG A 629 15.90 -14.10 7.08
CA ARG A 629 15.29 -13.25 8.11
C ARG A 629 16.28 -12.84 9.20
N ALA A 630 17.18 -13.75 9.59
CA ALA A 630 18.20 -13.47 10.61
C ALA A 630 19.18 -12.35 10.23
N LEU A 631 19.23 -11.93 8.96
CA LEU A 631 20.03 -10.78 8.50
C LEU A 631 19.40 -9.43 8.86
N ILE A 632 18.12 -9.40 9.23
CA ILE A 632 17.38 -8.17 9.49
C ILE A 632 17.49 -7.84 10.98
N SER A 633 18.21 -6.76 11.30
CA SER A 633 18.29 -6.19 12.66
C SER A 633 17.50 -4.89 12.76
N ASP A 634 17.20 -4.44 13.99
CA ASP A 634 16.43 -3.19 14.25
C ASP A 634 17.03 -1.92 13.63
N GLU A 635 18.35 -1.91 13.42
CA GLU A 635 19.08 -0.80 12.81
C GLU A 635 18.94 -0.73 11.28
N LEU A 636 18.49 -1.82 10.64
CA LEU A 636 18.33 -1.87 9.19
C LEU A 636 16.91 -1.45 8.81
N LYS A 637 16.80 -0.62 7.78
CA LYS A 637 15.50 -0.18 7.25
C LYS A 637 15.25 -0.76 5.86
N ASN A 638 13.98 -0.98 5.55
CA ASN A 638 13.49 -1.30 4.21
C ASN A 638 14.18 -2.52 3.53
N PRO A 639 14.33 -3.68 4.21
CA PRO A 639 14.99 -4.84 3.61
C PRO A 639 14.26 -5.34 2.36
N ARG A 640 15.03 -5.76 1.36
CA ARG A 640 14.58 -6.34 0.09
C ARG A 640 15.31 -7.64 -0.20
N LEU A 641 14.58 -8.64 -0.70
CA LEU A 641 15.21 -9.88 -1.14
C LEU A 641 16.07 -9.61 -2.36
N PHE A 642 17.24 -10.22 -2.38
CA PHE A 642 18.24 -9.99 -3.40
C PHE A 642 18.75 -11.32 -3.95
N LEU A 643 18.91 -11.43 -5.27
CA LEU A 643 19.49 -12.59 -5.92
C LEU A 643 20.85 -12.24 -6.53
N ILE A 644 21.90 -12.80 -5.96
CA ILE A 644 23.25 -12.66 -6.49
C ILE A 644 23.45 -13.70 -7.60
N ASP A 645 23.60 -13.21 -8.83
CA ASP A 645 23.94 -14.03 -9.99
C ASP A 645 25.30 -14.73 -9.79
N LEU A 646 25.39 -16.01 -10.16
CA LEU A 646 26.61 -16.80 -10.08
C LEU A 646 27.23 -17.13 -11.45
N PHE A 647 26.86 -16.40 -12.49
CA PHE A 647 27.33 -16.62 -13.86
C PHE A 647 27.79 -15.31 -14.50
N GLU A 648 28.84 -15.39 -15.31
CA GLU A 648 29.38 -14.26 -16.06
C GLU A 648 28.53 -13.98 -17.32
N ASP A 649 28.38 -12.70 -17.66
CA ASP A 649 27.81 -12.21 -18.94
C ASP A 649 26.36 -12.62 -19.27
N GLY A 650 25.54 -12.97 -18.27
CA GLY A 650 24.14 -13.33 -18.48
C GLY A 650 23.93 -14.70 -19.14
N SER A 651 24.96 -15.55 -19.13
CA SER A 651 24.94 -16.90 -19.69
C SER A 651 24.24 -17.91 -18.76
N GLU A 652 23.45 -18.81 -19.34
CA GLU A 652 22.73 -19.86 -18.60
C GLU A 652 23.65 -21.08 -18.39
N LEU A 653 23.54 -21.73 -17.23
CA LEU A 653 24.23 -22.99 -16.98
C LEU A 653 23.56 -24.11 -17.77
N LEU A 654 24.33 -25.06 -18.27
CA LEU A 654 23.84 -26.22 -18.98
C LEU A 654 24.11 -27.49 -18.17
N SER A 655 23.06 -28.20 -17.81
CA SER A 655 23.14 -29.49 -17.13
C SER A 655 23.54 -30.62 -18.09
N PRO A 656 24.01 -31.79 -17.59
CA PRO A 656 24.27 -32.98 -18.41
C PRO A 656 23.07 -33.44 -19.23
N GLU A 657 21.85 -33.17 -18.76
CA GLU A 657 20.59 -33.47 -19.45
C GLU A 657 20.25 -32.44 -20.54
N ASN A 658 21.16 -31.51 -20.86
CA ASN A 658 20.97 -30.41 -21.81
C ASN A 658 19.82 -29.47 -21.41
N ILE A 659 19.61 -29.29 -20.11
CA ILE A 659 18.64 -28.35 -19.54
C ILE A 659 19.39 -27.09 -19.16
N LYS A 660 18.95 -25.95 -19.73
CA LYS A 660 19.44 -24.63 -19.35
C LYS A 660 18.78 -24.18 -18.05
N TYR A 661 19.57 -23.62 -17.15
CA TYR A 661 19.09 -23.11 -15.87
C TYR A 661 19.94 -21.94 -15.38
N GLN A 662 19.38 -21.13 -14.49
CA GLN A 662 20.10 -20.09 -13.76
C GLN A 662 20.24 -20.50 -12.29
N LYS A 663 21.32 -20.06 -11.65
CA LYS A 663 21.64 -20.33 -10.25
C LYS A 663 22.04 -19.04 -9.54
N TYR A 664 21.46 -18.80 -8.37
CA TYR A 664 21.64 -17.58 -7.61
C TYR A 664 21.93 -17.89 -6.14
N LYS A 665 22.56 -16.94 -5.43
CA LYS A 665 22.55 -16.90 -3.97
C LYS A 665 21.51 -15.91 -3.46
N VAL A 666 20.76 -16.30 -2.45
CA VAL A 666 19.79 -15.41 -1.79
C VAL A 666 20.50 -14.56 -0.73
N ALA A 667 20.19 -13.27 -0.74
CA ALA A 667 20.72 -12.26 0.17
C ALA A 667 19.62 -11.22 0.47
N ILE A 668 19.95 -10.20 1.26
CA ILE A 668 19.13 -8.99 1.37
C ILE A 668 19.93 -7.75 1.00
N VAL A 669 19.25 -6.75 0.46
CA VAL A 669 19.73 -5.36 0.46
C VAL A 669 18.87 -4.56 1.43
N ALA A 670 19.50 -3.78 2.29
CA ALA A 670 18.82 -2.93 3.26
C ALA A 670 19.50 -1.57 3.38
N GLU A 671 18.77 -0.59 3.90
CA GLU A 671 19.30 0.73 4.28
C GLU A 671 20.02 0.58 5.63
N ASN A 672 21.30 0.96 5.68
CA ASN A 672 22.08 1.00 6.92
C ASN A 672 21.76 2.26 7.75
N THR A 673 22.44 2.45 8.88
CA THR A 673 22.24 3.61 9.78
C THR A 673 22.57 4.97 9.13
N SER A 674 23.34 4.97 8.04
CA SER A 674 23.62 6.16 7.21
C SER A 674 22.59 6.37 6.10
N GLY A 675 21.59 5.50 5.96
CA GLY A 675 20.60 5.53 4.89
C GLY A 675 21.13 5.05 3.54
N GLU A 676 22.29 4.38 3.51
CA GLU A 676 22.89 3.83 2.30
C GLU A 676 22.44 2.38 2.09
N LYS A 677 22.25 1.99 0.82
CA LYS A 677 21.88 0.62 0.46
C LYS A 677 23.10 -0.30 0.49
N GLN A 678 23.04 -1.35 1.29
CA GLN A 678 24.13 -2.32 1.47
C GLN A 678 23.63 -3.76 1.33
N LEU A 679 24.45 -4.61 0.72
CA LEU A 679 24.21 -6.05 0.59
C LEU A 679 24.61 -6.81 1.86
N PHE A 680 23.73 -7.67 2.36
CA PHE A 680 23.97 -8.57 3.49
C PHE A 680 23.73 -10.03 3.05
N LYS A 681 24.65 -10.92 3.40
CA LYS A 681 24.63 -12.33 2.98
C LYS A 681 24.51 -13.24 4.20
N PRO A 682 23.76 -14.36 4.12
CA PRO A 682 23.73 -15.35 5.18
C PRO A 682 25.10 -16.02 5.35
N GLU A 683 25.39 -16.53 6.55
CA GLU A 683 26.62 -17.27 6.82
C GLU A 683 26.72 -18.54 5.97
N THR A 684 25.58 -19.22 5.77
CA THR A 684 25.46 -20.36 4.87
C THR A 684 24.71 -19.93 3.62
N ASP A 685 25.31 -20.13 2.45
CA ASP A 685 24.70 -19.79 1.17
C ASP A 685 23.38 -20.54 0.97
N VAL A 686 22.31 -19.80 0.67
CA VAL A 686 21.04 -20.35 0.18
C VAL A 686 21.05 -20.26 -1.34
N PHE A 687 21.05 -21.41 -2.01
CA PHE A 687 21.03 -21.47 -3.47
C PHE A 687 19.61 -21.62 -4.01
N VAL A 688 19.30 -20.83 -5.04
CA VAL A 688 18.04 -20.94 -5.78
C VAL A 688 18.30 -21.09 -7.26
N TYR A 689 17.41 -21.79 -7.92
CA TYR A 689 17.47 -22.15 -9.33
C TYR A 689 16.27 -21.57 -10.07
N SER A 690 16.41 -21.35 -11.37
CA SER A 690 15.27 -21.09 -12.25
C SER A 690 15.51 -21.73 -13.61
N LEU A 691 14.44 -22.19 -14.26
CA LEU A 691 14.47 -22.71 -15.63
C LEU A 691 13.93 -21.70 -16.65
N ASP A 692 13.14 -20.73 -16.18
CA ASP A 692 12.33 -19.83 -17.00
C ASP A 692 12.43 -18.35 -16.59
N ARG A 693 13.23 -18.04 -15.54
CA ARG A 693 13.36 -16.72 -14.91
C ARG A 693 12.04 -16.16 -14.35
N LYS A 694 11.06 -17.04 -14.12
CA LYS A 694 9.73 -16.71 -13.56
C LYS A 694 9.54 -17.45 -12.26
N TYR A 695 9.80 -18.75 -12.24
CA TYR A 695 9.78 -19.57 -11.03
C TYR A 695 11.20 -19.79 -10.54
N HIS A 696 11.52 -19.16 -9.41
CA HIS A 696 12.78 -19.34 -8.68
C HIS A 696 12.50 -20.26 -7.48
N PHE A 697 13.38 -21.21 -7.21
CA PHE A 697 13.16 -22.19 -6.15
C PHE A 697 14.47 -22.71 -5.57
N SER A 698 14.52 -22.95 -4.26
CA SER A 698 15.58 -23.75 -3.66
C SER A 698 15.34 -25.24 -3.92
N LYS A 699 16.40 -26.04 -3.82
CA LYS A 699 16.29 -27.50 -3.91
C LYS A 699 15.33 -28.05 -2.86
N GLY A 700 15.45 -27.60 -1.61
CA GLY A 700 14.60 -28.09 -0.51
C GLY A 700 13.12 -27.71 -0.70
N TYR A 701 12.83 -26.59 -1.35
CA TYR A 701 11.46 -26.19 -1.69
C TYR A 701 10.84 -27.09 -2.75
N SER A 702 11.60 -27.45 -3.79
CA SER A 702 11.07 -28.15 -4.97
C SER A 702 11.12 -29.67 -4.87
N GLU A 703 11.94 -30.25 -3.99
CA GLU A 703 12.17 -31.69 -3.86
C GLU A 703 10.88 -32.50 -3.67
N TYR A 704 9.92 -31.96 -2.92
CA TYR A 704 8.66 -32.62 -2.58
C TYR A 704 7.44 -32.02 -3.29
N MET A 705 7.65 -31.26 -4.38
CA MET A 705 6.53 -30.71 -5.13
C MET A 705 5.74 -31.83 -5.83
N PRO A 706 4.43 -31.97 -5.59
CA PRO A 706 3.64 -33.02 -6.22
C PRO A 706 3.46 -32.73 -7.71
N GLU A 707 3.30 -33.77 -8.53
CA GLU A 707 2.84 -33.59 -9.90
C GLU A 707 1.43 -33.00 -9.92
N GLN A 708 1.22 -31.92 -10.68
CA GLN A 708 -0.12 -31.36 -10.85
C GLN A 708 -0.90 -32.15 -11.90
N GLN A 709 -2.06 -32.70 -11.52
CA GLN A 709 -2.99 -33.30 -12.47
C GLN A 709 -3.78 -32.19 -13.18
N LEU A 710 -3.41 -31.90 -14.43
CA LEU A 710 -4.17 -31.01 -15.28
C LEU A 710 -5.42 -31.75 -15.79
N VAL A 711 -6.62 -31.28 -15.42
CA VAL A 711 -7.86 -31.81 -15.99
C VAL A 711 -7.90 -31.40 -17.46
N SER A 712 -7.57 -32.32 -18.36
CA SER A 712 -7.70 -32.09 -19.79
C SER A 712 -9.18 -31.83 -20.11
N LEU A 713 -9.50 -30.68 -20.70
CA LEU A 713 -10.76 -30.48 -21.41
C LEU A 713 -10.77 -31.43 -22.62
N THR A 714 -11.15 -32.68 -22.40
CA THR A 714 -11.55 -33.58 -23.49
C THR A 714 -12.80 -32.97 -24.12
N LEU A 715 -12.65 -32.37 -25.28
CA LEU A 715 -13.74 -32.15 -26.21
C LEU A 715 -14.31 -33.53 -26.55
N ASP A 716 -15.41 -33.89 -25.89
CA ASP A 716 -16.27 -35.01 -26.32
C ASP A 716 -16.81 -34.67 -27.71
N PHE A 717 -16.06 -35.03 -28.74
CA PHE A 717 -16.59 -35.17 -30.08
C PHE A 717 -17.53 -36.38 -30.09
N ASN A 718 -18.76 -36.16 -29.63
CA ASN A 718 -19.89 -37.02 -30.01
C ASN A 718 -20.14 -36.81 -31.51
N ILE A 719 -19.36 -37.51 -32.34
CA ILE A 719 -19.68 -37.73 -33.74
C ILE A 719 -20.84 -38.70 -33.78
N THR A 720 -22.06 -38.17 -33.79
CA THR A 720 -23.22 -38.93 -34.22
C THR A 720 -23.10 -39.12 -35.73
N VAL A 721 -22.69 -40.31 -36.16
CA VAL A 721 -22.76 -40.72 -37.57
C VAL A 721 -24.24 -40.94 -37.91
N LEU A 722 -24.69 -40.25 -38.97
CA LEU A 722 -26.02 -40.38 -39.59
C LEU A 722 -26.22 -41.75 -40.24
#